data_AF-A0A6N7BYG6-F1
#
_entry.id   AF-A0A6N7BYG6-F1
#
_cell.length_a   1.000
_cell.length_b   1.000
_cell.length_c   1.000
_cell.angle_alpha   90.00
_cell.angle_beta   90.00
_cell.angle_gamma   90.00
#
_symmetry.space_group_name_H-M   'P 1'
#
loop_
_entity.id
_entity.type
_entity.pdbx_description
1 polymer ?
#
loop_
_entity_poly.entity_id
_entity_poly.type
_entity_poly.pdbx_seq_one_letter_code
_entity_poly.pdbx_strand_id
1 'polypeptide(L)'
;MGKVIGIDLGTTNSCVAVMEGDKVKVIENAEGTRTTPSIVAYKDDETLVGQSAKRQAVTNPSNTLFAIKRLIGRRFDDKVVQKDIGMVPYKIAKADNGDAWVEINGKKLAPPQVSAEILKKMKKTAEDYLGESVTEAVVTVPAYFNDSQRQATKDAGKIAGLDVKRIINEPTAAALAYGMDKKQGDSTVAVYDLGGGTFDISIIEIADVDGEQQFEVLATNGDTFLGGEDFDSALIDFLVAEFKKEQDVNLKGDSLAMQRLKEAAEKAKIELSSAQSTEVNLPYITADSSGPKHLVVTISRSKLESLTEELVQRTMGPCKTALEDAGLKIGDINDVILVGGQTRMPLVQQKVQDFFGQEPRKDVNPDEAVAAGAAIQGAVLSGDKTDVLLLDVTPLTLGIETMGGVMTPVIEKNTMIPTKKSQVFSTAEDNQPAVTIQVYQGERKIANQNKMLGRFDLTDIPPAPRGLPQIEVSFDINADGIMNISATDKGTGKAQSIQIKADSGLSDEEVEQMVRDAEANAAEDEKFANLAQVRNEADGRIHAVQKALKEAEDKVTDEEKSTVESAITELEAAAKEDDHDEIKAKLEALDNAFLPISQKIYADSGAGAEGMDPSQFQQGADDAGSNKADDDVVDAEFTEVDEDKK
;
A
#
# COMPACT_ATOMS: atom_id res chain seq x y z
N MET A 1 -10.43 -17.06 -16.30
CA MET A 1 -10.02 -15.70 -15.86
C MET A 1 -9.88 -15.81 -14.35
N GLY A 2 -8.73 -15.41 -13.81
CA GLY A 2 -8.52 -15.43 -12.35
C GLY A 2 -9.32 -14.32 -11.67
N LYS A 3 -9.41 -14.37 -10.34
CA LYS A 3 -10.12 -13.33 -9.56
C LYS A 3 -9.43 -11.96 -9.69
N VAL A 4 -10.25 -10.91 -9.73
CA VAL A 4 -9.77 -9.52 -9.58
C VAL A 4 -9.62 -9.22 -8.10
N ILE A 5 -8.40 -9.02 -7.63
CA ILE A 5 -8.13 -8.74 -6.21
C ILE A 5 -8.28 -7.25 -5.88
N GLY A 6 -8.70 -6.92 -4.67
CA GLY A 6 -8.73 -5.56 -4.16
C GLY A 6 -7.51 -5.28 -3.29
N ILE A 7 -6.70 -4.28 -3.66
CA ILE A 7 -5.51 -3.91 -2.89
C ILE A 7 -5.67 -2.47 -2.37
N ASP A 8 -5.62 -2.35 -1.05
CA ASP A 8 -5.32 -1.08 -0.40
C ASP A 8 -3.80 -0.88 -0.32
N LEU A 9 -3.26 0.02 -1.15
CA LEU A 9 -1.84 0.36 -1.14
C LEU A 9 -1.60 1.55 -0.21
N GLY A 10 -1.65 1.38 1.11
CA GLY A 10 -1.54 2.52 2.03
C GLY A 10 -0.12 3.05 2.21
N THR A 11 -0.01 4.25 2.80
CA THR A 11 1.29 4.90 3.09
C THR A 11 2.12 4.12 4.12
N THR A 12 1.45 3.57 5.14
CA THR A 12 2.09 2.88 6.28
C THR A 12 1.86 1.38 6.23
N ASN A 13 0.65 0.95 5.89
CA ASN A 13 0.28 -0.45 5.74
C ASN A 13 -0.49 -0.63 4.44
N SER A 14 -0.38 -1.80 3.84
CA SER A 14 -1.17 -2.27 2.72
C SER A 14 -2.02 -3.47 3.12
N CYS A 15 -3.15 -3.65 2.47
CA CYS A 15 -4.13 -4.70 2.77
C CYS A 15 -4.67 -5.27 1.45
N VAL A 16 -4.95 -6.57 1.42
CA VAL A 16 -5.49 -7.25 0.23
C VAL A 16 -6.74 -8.03 0.58
N ALA A 17 -7.74 -7.93 -0.29
CA ALA A 17 -9.01 -8.61 -0.15
C ALA A 17 -9.47 -9.22 -1.47
N VAL A 18 -10.33 -10.23 -1.35
CA VAL A 18 -10.97 -10.92 -2.47
C VAL A 18 -12.45 -11.06 -2.23
N MET A 19 -13.19 -11.25 -3.32
CA MET A 19 -14.59 -11.60 -3.29
C MET A 19 -14.76 -13.12 -3.33
N GLU A 20 -15.53 -13.68 -2.39
CA GLU A 20 -15.88 -15.10 -2.31
C GLU A 20 -17.40 -15.25 -2.30
N GLY A 21 -17.98 -15.48 -3.48
CA GLY A 21 -19.42 -15.34 -3.67
C GLY A 21 -19.85 -13.93 -3.27
N ASP A 22 -20.81 -13.83 -2.35
CA ASP A 22 -21.35 -12.55 -1.87
C ASP A 22 -20.57 -11.96 -0.68
N LYS A 23 -19.50 -12.59 -0.21
CA LYS A 23 -18.74 -12.12 0.97
C LYS A 23 -17.34 -11.64 0.62
N VAL A 24 -16.97 -10.51 1.19
CA VAL A 24 -15.61 -9.98 1.09
C VAL A 24 -14.72 -10.68 2.11
N LYS A 25 -13.56 -11.13 1.68
CA LYS A 25 -12.53 -11.72 2.55
C LYS A 25 -11.23 -10.94 2.43
N VAL A 26 -10.84 -10.26 3.50
CA VAL A 26 -9.47 -9.77 3.66
C VAL A 26 -8.56 -10.94 4.04
N ILE A 27 -7.42 -11.02 3.36
CA ILE A 27 -6.48 -12.14 3.40
C ILE A 27 -5.35 -11.85 4.39
N GLU A 28 -4.93 -12.87 5.13
CA GLU A 28 -3.76 -12.81 6.00
C GLU A 28 -2.48 -13.04 5.17
N ASN A 29 -1.44 -12.25 5.42
CA ASN A 29 -0.13 -12.48 4.84
C ASN A 29 0.56 -13.71 5.45
N ALA A 30 1.71 -14.10 4.87
CA ALA A 30 2.54 -15.20 5.36
C ALA A 30 2.97 -15.04 6.83
N GLU A 31 2.98 -13.81 7.36
CA GLU A 31 3.27 -13.51 8.77
C GLU A 31 2.04 -13.61 9.71
N GLY A 32 0.88 -14.04 9.20
CA GLY A 32 -0.36 -14.22 9.96
C GLY A 32 -1.08 -12.93 10.33
N THR A 33 -0.85 -11.85 9.57
CA THR A 33 -1.46 -10.53 9.82
C THR A 33 -2.27 -10.05 8.62
N ARG A 34 -3.39 -9.36 8.87
CA ARG A 34 -4.32 -8.89 7.82
C ARG A 34 -3.85 -7.63 7.09
N THR A 35 -2.79 -7.00 7.60
CA THR A 35 -2.15 -5.85 6.96
C THR A 35 -0.65 -6.06 6.92
N THR A 36 0.00 -5.50 5.90
CA THR A 36 1.43 -5.61 5.67
C THR A 36 2.05 -4.23 5.72
N PRO A 37 3.11 -3.98 6.50
CA PRO A 37 3.80 -2.70 6.47
C PRO A 37 4.24 -2.33 5.04
N SER A 38 3.95 -1.11 4.61
CA SER A 38 4.37 -0.55 3.32
C SER A 38 5.84 -0.12 3.37
N ILE A 39 6.70 -1.09 3.66
CA ILE A 39 8.14 -0.92 3.90
C ILE A 39 8.89 -1.93 3.03
N VAL A 40 9.91 -1.43 2.32
CA VAL A 40 10.81 -2.22 1.49
C VAL A 40 12.23 -1.95 1.96
N ALA A 41 13.02 -2.99 2.19
CA ALA A 41 14.42 -2.84 2.53
C ALA A 41 15.30 -3.63 1.59
N TYR A 42 16.36 -2.99 1.11
CA TYR A 42 17.40 -3.64 0.32
C TYR A 42 18.57 -3.92 1.24
N LYS A 43 18.90 -5.20 1.38
CA LYS A 43 20.00 -5.64 2.22
C LYS A 43 20.82 -6.64 1.42
N ASP A 44 22.06 -6.26 1.11
CA ASP A 44 22.91 -7.05 0.23
C ASP A 44 22.21 -7.26 -1.14
N ASP A 45 21.99 -8.52 -1.55
CA ASP A 45 21.25 -8.89 -2.76
C ASP A 45 19.78 -9.31 -2.46
N GLU A 46 19.30 -9.08 -1.23
CA GLU A 46 17.95 -9.46 -0.79
C GLU A 46 17.00 -8.25 -0.77
N THR A 47 15.77 -8.45 -1.28
CA THR A 47 14.67 -7.49 -1.16
C THR A 47 13.69 -7.96 -0.09
N LEU A 48 13.67 -7.26 1.05
CA LEU A 48 12.74 -7.53 2.14
C LEU A 48 11.51 -6.62 2.02
N VAL A 49 10.32 -7.18 2.24
CA VAL A 49 9.05 -6.42 2.21
C VAL A 49 8.21 -6.72 3.45
N GLY A 50 7.54 -5.70 4.01
CA GLY A 50 6.61 -5.88 5.12
C GLY A 50 7.29 -5.97 6.48
N GLN A 51 6.89 -6.95 7.30
CA GLN A 51 7.40 -7.08 8.67
C GLN A 51 8.90 -7.36 8.71
N SER A 52 9.42 -8.18 7.79
CA SER A 52 10.85 -8.46 7.68
C SER A 52 11.66 -7.18 7.43
N ALA A 53 11.17 -6.31 6.53
CA ALA A 53 11.77 -5.00 6.28
C ALA A 53 11.66 -4.09 7.52
N LYS A 54 10.50 -4.05 8.19
CA LYS A 54 10.29 -3.25 9.41
C LYS A 54 11.27 -3.62 10.52
N ARG A 55 11.51 -4.92 10.76
CA ARG A 55 12.39 -5.41 11.84
C ARG A 55 13.84 -4.96 11.72
N GLN A 56 14.37 -4.89 10.50
CA GLN A 56 15.77 -4.52 10.26
C GLN A 56 16.00 -3.02 10.03
N ALA A 57 14.94 -2.21 10.02
CA ALA A 57 15.00 -0.78 9.72
C ALA A 57 15.95 -0.01 10.65
N VAL A 58 16.01 -0.41 11.93
CA VAL A 58 16.94 0.14 12.93
C VAL A 58 18.39 0.02 12.50
N THR A 59 18.79 -1.13 11.98
CA THR A 59 20.19 -1.43 11.63
C THR A 59 20.56 -1.07 10.19
N ASN A 60 19.57 -0.78 9.35
CA ASN A 60 19.75 -0.47 7.93
C ASN A 60 18.89 0.73 7.48
N PRO A 61 18.97 1.89 8.17
CA PRO A 61 18.01 2.98 7.96
C PRO A 61 18.15 3.63 6.58
N SER A 62 19.35 3.67 5.99
CA SER A 62 19.57 4.29 4.67
C SER A 62 19.01 3.49 3.50
N ASN A 63 18.88 2.16 3.65
CA ASN A 63 18.38 1.27 2.61
C ASN A 63 16.98 0.71 2.91
N THR A 64 16.32 1.23 3.94
CA THR A 64 14.94 0.87 4.30
C THR A 64 14.01 2.00 3.91
N LEU A 65 13.22 1.74 2.88
CA LEU A 65 12.27 2.66 2.28
C LEU A 65 10.89 2.48 2.89
N PHE A 66 10.29 3.58 3.31
CA PHE A 66 8.93 3.64 3.86
C PHE A 66 8.27 4.96 3.48
N ALA A 67 6.94 5.04 3.58
CA ALA A 67 6.15 6.23 3.22
C ALA A 67 6.37 6.69 1.76
N ILE A 68 6.78 5.78 0.87
CA ILE A 68 7.06 6.09 -0.55
C ILE A 68 5.82 6.60 -1.30
N LYS A 69 4.62 6.27 -0.83
CA LYS A 69 3.36 6.85 -1.34
C LYS A 69 3.32 8.38 -1.24
N ARG A 70 4.11 9.01 -0.35
CA ARG A 70 4.25 10.47 -0.27
C ARG A 70 5.08 11.04 -1.43
N LEU A 71 5.94 10.23 -2.07
CA LEU A 71 6.83 10.64 -3.17
C LEU A 71 6.27 10.28 -4.56
N ILE A 72 5.40 9.27 -4.64
CA ILE A 72 4.86 8.77 -5.92
C ILE A 72 4.20 9.90 -6.73
N GLY A 73 4.59 10.03 -8.01
CA GLY A 73 4.08 11.05 -8.94
C GLY A 73 4.44 12.51 -8.59
N ARG A 74 5.46 12.77 -7.76
CA ARG A 74 5.89 14.13 -7.37
C ARG A 74 7.21 14.55 -8.00
N ARG A 75 7.40 15.88 -8.13
CA ARG A 75 8.67 16.47 -8.61
C ARG A 75 9.63 16.63 -7.44
N PHE A 76 10.94 16.49 -7.69
CA PHE A 76 11.95 16.64 -6.65
C PHE A 76 11.89 18.02 -5.99
N ASP A 77 11.65 19.08 -6.77
CA ASP A 77 11.62 20.46 -6.29
C ASP A 77 10.31 20.85 -5.58
N ASP A 78 9.33 19.93 -5.49
CA ASP A 78 8.06 20.20 -4.79
C ASP A 78 8.31 20.49 -3.31
N LYS A 79 7.63 21.51 -2.75
CA LYS A 79 7.82 21.92 -1.33
C LYS A 79 7.63 20.77 -0.34
N VAL A 80 6.68 19.88 -0.62
CA VAL A 80 6.39 18.71 0.22
C VAL A 80 7.53 17.70 0.17
N VAL A 81 8.13 17.46 -0.99
CA VAL A 81 9.29 16.58 -1.15
C VAL A 81 10.52 17.17 -0.46
N GLN A 82 10.72 18.49 -0.59
CA GLN A 82 11.81 19.19 0.10
C GLN A 82 11.68 19.10 1.63
N LYS A 83 10.45 19.00 2.17
CA LYS A 83 10.22 18.74 3.59
C LYS A 83 10.57 17.29 3.94
N ASP A 84 10.14 16.31 3.13
CA ASP A 84 10.41 14.89 3.36
C ASP A 84 11.90 14.55 3.36
N ILE A 85 12.72 15.24 2.55
CA ILE A 85 14.20 15.08 2.53
C ILE A 85 14.82 15.22 3.93
N GLY A 86 14.25 16.08 4.79
CA GLY A 86 14.72 16.25 6.17
C GLY A 86 14.10 15.28 7.19
N MET A 87 13.12 14.48 6.78
CA MET A 87 12.32 13.62 7.66
C MET A 87 12.64 12.13 7.53
N VAL A 88 13.23 11.71 6.40
CA VAL A 88 13.53 10.30 6.13
C VAL A 88 15.03 10.01 6.20
N PRO A 89 15.44 8.80 6.62
CA PRO A 89 16.85 8.43 6.71
C PRO A 89 17.47 8.02 5.36
N TYR A 90 16.65 7.60 4.40
CA TYR A 90 17.09 7.24 3.06
C TYR A 90 17.25 8.47 2.16
N LYS A 91 18.03 8.33 1.08
CA LYS A 91 18.31 9.44 0.17
C LYS A 91 17.18 9.60 -0.86
N ILE A 92 16.53 10.76 -0.87
CA ILE A 92 15.67 11.20 -1.97
C ILE A 92 16.56 11.93 -2.99
N ALA A 93 16.46 11.55 -4.25
CA ALA A 93 17.29 12.02 -5.35
C ALA A 93 16.44 12.58 -6.51
N LYS A 94 17.03 13.51 -7.27
CA LYS A 94 16.41 14.05 -8.48
C LYS A 94 16.68 13.10 -9.66
N ALA A 95 15.61 12.63 -10.29
CA ALA A 95 15.69 11.93 -11.57
C ALA A 95 16.07 12.88 -12.71
N ASP A 96 16.48 12.31 -13.84
CA ASP A 96 16.97 13.11 -14.97
C ASP A 96 15.85 13.97 -15.58
N ASN A 97 14.61 13.49 -15.50
CA ASN A 97 13.41 14.21 -15.91
C ASN A 97 12.92 15.24 -14.85
N GLY A 98 13.53 15.30 -13.66
CA GLY A 98 13.17 16.19 -12.55
C GLY A 98 12.30 15.59 -11.45
N ASP A 99 11.92 14.32 -11.53
CA ASP A 99 11.06 13.67 -10.54
C ASP A 99 11.78 13.31 -9.24
N ALA A 100 10.98 13.13 -8.19
CA ALA A 100 11.45 12.66 -6.89
C ALA A 100 11.63 11.14 -6.91
N TRP A 101 12.88 10.70 -6.99
CA TRP A 101 13.27 9.28 -6.87
C TRP A 101 13.97 9.04 -5.55
N VAL A 102 14.28 7.79 -5.25
CA VAL A 102 15.13 7.41 -4.10
C VAL A 102 16.43 6.82 -4.61
N GLU A 103 17.48 6.85 -3.79
CA GLU A 103 18.77 6.28 -4.14
C GLU A 103 19.23 5.29 -3.06
N ILE A 104 19.45 4.05 -3.47
CA ILE A 104 19.87 2.94 -2.62
C ILE A 104 21.13 2.32 -3.21
N ASN A 105 22.19 2.18 -2.42
CA ASN A 105 23.47 1.61 -2.87
C ASN A 105 24.00 2.22 -4.19
N GLY A 106 23.77 3.53 -4.39
CA GLY A 106 24.16 4.26 -5.60
C GLY A 106 23.27 4.05 -6.83
N LYS A 107 22.22 3.22 -6.73
CA LYS A 107 21.20 3.03 -7.77
C LYS A 107 20.01 3.94 -7.48
N LYS A 108 19.56 4.69 -8.50
CA LYS A 108 18.32 5.47 -8.40
C LYS A 108 17.13 4.56 -8.71
N LEU A 109 16.09 4.62 -7.89
CA LEU A 109 14.85 3.86 -8.04
C LEU A 109 13.67 4.82 -8.08
N ALA A 110 12.76 4.61 -9.02
CA ALA A 110 11.52 5.36 -9.10
C ALA A 110 10.55 4.89 -8.00
N PRO A 111 9.72 5.78 -7.41
CA PRO A 111 8.72 5.38 -6.43
C PRO A 111 7.79 4.25 -6.89
N PRO A 112 7.34 4.18 -8.17
CA PRO A 112 6.56 3.05 -8.67
C PRO A 112 7.27 1.69 -8.54
N GLN A 113 8.59 1.62 -8.72
CA GLN A 113 9.34 0.37 -8.56
C GLN A 113 9.29 -0.12 -7.11
N VAL A 114 9.47 0.80 -6.16
CA VAL A 114 9.43 0.44 -4.74
C VAL A 114 8.03 0.05 -4.31
N SER A 115 6.99 0.76 -4.78
CA SER A 115 5.60 0.38 -4.55
C SER A 115 5.24 -0.95 -5.21
N ALA A 116 5.87 -1.30 -6.34
CA ALA A 116 5.65 -2.58 -7.00
C ALA A 116 6.10 -3.76 -6.12
N GLU A 117 7.18 -3.64 -5.34
CA GLU A 117 7.59 -4.69 -4.39
C GLU A 117 6.53 -4.97 -3.32
N ILE A 118 5.84 -3.92 -2.86
CA ILE A 118 4.71 -4.04 -1.94
C ILE A 118 3.54 -4.74 -2.63
N LEU A 119 3.20 -4.32 -3.85
CA LEU A 119 2.12 -4.91 -4.64
C LEU A 119 2.39 -6.37 -5.01
N LYS A 120 3.64 -6.76 -5.30
CA LYS A 120 4.05 -8.15 -5.50
C LYS A 120 3.80 -8.98 -4.25
N LYS A 121 4.12 -8.49 -3.06
CA LYS A 121 3.79 -9.19 -1.80
C LYS A 121 2.28 -9.34 -1.61
N MET A 122 1.48 -8.34 -2.00
CA MET A 122 0.00 -8.42 -1.93
C MET A 122 -0.55 -9.44 -2.93
N LYS A 123 -0.03 -9.43 -4.15
CA LYS A 123 -0.32 -10.42 -5.19
C LYS A 123 -0.01 -11.83 -4.70
N LYS A 124 1.23 -12.06 -4.23
CA LYS A 124 1.67 -13.36 -3.71
C LYS A 124 0.80 -13.82 -2.54
N THR A 125 0.45 -12.91 -1.62
CA THR A 125 -0.46 -13.22 -0.51
C THR A 125 -1.82 -13.72 -1.00
N ALA A 126 -2.38 -13.11 -2.06
CA ALA A 126 -3.62 -13.58 -2.65
C ALA A 126 -3.44 -14.91 -3.41
N GLU A 127 -2.34 -15.09 -4.13
CA GLU A 127 -2.03 -16.34 -4.85
C GLU A 127 -1.86 -17.53 -3.89
N ASP A 128 -1.10 -17.34 -2.81
CA ASP A 128 -0.88 -18.36 -1.78
C ASP A 128 -2.21 -18.78 -1.11
N TYR A 129 -3.15 -17.84 -0.93
CA TYR A 129 -4.49 -18.10 -0.38
C TYR A 129 -5.44 -18.77 -1.39
N LEU A 130 -5.46 -18.31 -2.64
CA LEU A 130 -6.37 -18.81 -3.68
C LEU A 130 -5.91 -20.14 -4.29
N GLY A 131 -4.61 -20.44 -4.24
CA GLY A 131 -4.02 -21.59 -4.91
C GLY A 131 -3.94 -21.47 -6.44
N GLU A 132 -4.08 -20.25 -6.98
CA GLU A 132 -4.01 -19.94 -8.42
C GLU A 132 -3.30 -18.60 -8.67
N SER A 133 -2.84 -18.38 -9.90
CA SER A 133 -2.15 -17.15 -10.30
C SER A 133 -3.10 -15.95 -10.36
N VAL A 134 -2.65 -14.79 -9.89
CA VAL A 134 -3.41 -13.53 -9.91
C VAL A 134 -2.76 -12.54 -10.86
N THR A 135 -3.54 -12.07 -11.84
CA THR A 135 -3.04 -11.13 -12.87
C THR A 135 -3.80 -9.82 -12.91
N GLU A 136 -4.89 -9.67 -12.16
CA GLU A 136 -5.79 -8.51 -12.27
C GLU A 136 -6.09 -7.93 -10.89
N ALA A 137 -6.08 -6.60 -10.76
CA ALA A 137 -6.33 -5.93 -9.49
C ALA A 137 -7.09 -4.61 -9.63
N VAL A 138 -7.80 -4.25 -8.57
CA VAL A 138 -8.22 -2.87 -8.28
C VAL A 138 -7.30 -2.34 -7.18
N VAL A 139 -6.70 -1.17 -7.41
CA VAL A 139 -5.73 -0.56 -6.47
C VAL A 139 -6.24 0.79 -5.99
N THR A 140 -6.09 1.06 -4.69
CA THR A 140 -6.62 2.28 -4.06
C THR A 140 -5.64 3.46 -4.10
N VAL A 141 -6.20 4.66 -4.16
CA VAL A 141 -5.45 5.93 -4.01
C VAL A 141 -6.26 6.93 -3.19
N PRO A 142 -5.59 7.90 -2.52
CA PRO A 142 -6.27 9.02 -1.87
C PRO A 142 -7.17 9.76 -2.87
N ALA A 143 -8.35 10.19 -2.45
CA ALA A 143 -9.30 10.86 -3.34
C ALA A 143 -8.70 12.12 -3.99
N TYR A 144 -7.85 12.81 -3.25
CA TYR A 144 -7.19 14.04 -3.69
C TYR A 144 -5.89 13.82 -4.51
N PHE A 145 -5.58 12.58 -4.91
CA PHE A 145 -4.47 12.33 -5.83
C PHE A 145 -4.73 12.95 -7.21
N ASN A 146 -3.71 13.64 -7.72
CA ASN A 146 -3.71 14.15 -9.09
C ASN A 146 -3.38 13.06 -10.11
N ASP A 147 -3.47 13.41 -11.39
CA ASP A 147 -3.34 12.46 -12.49
C ASP A 147 -1.97 11.77 -12.51
N SER A 148 -0.86 12.51 -12.32
CA SER A 148 0.50 11.94 -12.27
C SER A 148 0.65 10.89 -11.17
N GLN A 149 0.06 11.14 -10.00
CA GLN A 149 0.11 10.20 -8.88
C GLN A 149 -0.73 8.94 -9.15
N ARG A 150 -1.90 9.10 -9.77
CA ARG A 150 -2.77 7.97 -10.18
C ARG A 150 -2.08 7.09 -11.20
N GLN A 151 -1.44 7.68 -12.21
CA GLN A 151 -0.71 6.90 -13.22
C GLN A 151 0.53 6.24 -12.64
N ALA A 152 1.30 6.93 -11.81
CA ALA A 152 2.46 6.33 -11.16
C ALA A 152 2.07 5.12 -10.29
N THR A 153 0.91 5.15 -9.62
CA THR A 153 0.35 3.98 -8.92
C THR A 153 -0.07 2.87 -9.88
N LYS A 154 -0.68 3.22 -11.02
CA LYS A 154 -1.04 2.24 -12.06
C LYS A 154 0.20 1.55 -12.64
N ASP A 155 1.27 2.31 -12.88
CA ASP A 155 2.55 1.80 -13.37
C ASP A 155 3.21 0.89 -12.33
N ALA A 156 3.10 1.20 -11.03
CA ALA A 156 3.55 0.29 -9.97
C ALA A 156 2.84 -1.07 -10.04
N GLY A 157 1.53 -1.08 -10.31
CA GLY A 157 0.78 -2.32 -10.54
C GLY A 157 1.27 -3.08 -11.76
N LYS A 158 1.52 -2.39 -12.88
CA LYS A 158 2.09 -3.00 -14.09
C LYS A 158 3.47 -3.62 -13.81
N ILE A 159 4.36 -2.91 -13.11
CA ILE A 159 5.69 -3.40 -12.71
C ILE A 159 5.57 -4.63 -11.78
N ALA A 160 4.52 -4.70 -10.96
CA ALA A 160 4.23 -5.86 -10.12
C ALA A 160 3.59 -7.05 -10.86
N GLY A 161 3.39 -6.94 -12.18
CA GLY A 161 2.73 -7.98 -12.99
C GLY A 161 1.23 -8.08 -12.72
N LEU A 162 0.58 -6.95 -12.44
CA LEU A 162 -0.87 -6.82 -12.30
C LEU A 162 -1.44 -5.90 -13.40
N ASP A 163 -2.47 -6.37 -14.09
CA ASP A 163 -3.36 -5.54 -14.88
C ASP A 163 -4.31 -4.78 -13.95
N VAL A 164 -4.00 -3.51 -13.73
CA VAL A 164 -4.79 -2.63 -12.88
C VAL A 164 -6.07 -2.22 -13.63
N LYS A 165 -7.14 -2.98 -13.39
CA LYS A 165 -8.45 -2.78 -14.02
C LYS A 165 -9.06 -1.44 -13.66
N ARG A 166 -8.82 -0.98 -12.43
CA ARG A 166 -9.29 0.33 -11.96
C ARG A 166 -8.43 0.86 -10.83
N ILE A 167 -8.25 2.18 -10.83
CA ILE A 167 -7.81 2.93 -9.66
C ILE A 167 -9.06 3.48 -8.96
N ILE A 168 -9.27 3.12 -7.70
CA ILE A 168 -10.42 3.58 -6.91
C ILE A 168 -9.99 4.52 -5.79
N ASN A 169 -10.81 5.52 -5.50
CA ASN A 169 -10.59 6.42 -4.38
C ASN A 169 -10.80 5.68 -3.04
N GLU A 170 -9.88 5.83 -2.09
CA GLU A 170 -9.93 5.22 -0.75
C GLU A 170 -11.27 5.43 -0.03
N PRO A 171 -11.79 6.67 0.13
CA PRO A 171 -13.07 6.87 0.81
C PRO A 171 -14.26 6.28 0.04
N THR A 172 -14.19 6.23 -1.29
CA THR A 172 -15.20 5.60 -2.13
C THR A 172 -15.22 4.08 -1.93
N ALA A 173 -14.04 3.45 -1.86
CA ALA A 173 -13.92 2.03 -1.53
C ALA A 173 -14.48 1.74 -0.13
N ALA A 174 -14.13 2.56 0.87
CA ALA A 174 -14.68 2.39 2.22
C ALA A 174 -16.21 2.52 2.27
N ALA A 175 -16.80 3.43 1.48
CA ALA A 175 -18.25 3.55 1.35
C ALA A 175 -18.89 2.30 0.71
N LEU A 176 -18.27 1.71 -0.31
CA LEU A 176 -18.74 0.44 -0.90
C LEU A 176 -18.76 -0.69 0.13
N ALA A 177 -17.68 -0.83 0.91
CA ALA A 177 -17.61 -1.83 1.98
C ALA A 177 -18.70 -1.62 3.04
N TYR A 178 -19.05 -0.38 3.33
CA TYR A 178 -20.12 -0.04 4.28
C TYR A 178 -21.53 -0.28 3.72
N GLY A 179 -21.80 0.13 2.48
CA GLY A 179 -23.14 0.12 1.89
C GLY A 179 -23.68 -1.29 1.62
N MET A 180 -22.79 -2.27 1.48
CA MET A 180 -23.11 -3.68 1.24
C MET A 180 -24.01 -4.33 2.30
N ASP A 181 -23.79 -4.00 3.57
CA ASP A 181 -24.52 -4.62 4.69
C ASP A 181 -25.76 -3.80 5.11
N LYS A 182 -26.01 -2.66 4.46
CA LYS A 182 -27.09 -1.75 4.86
C LYS A 182 -28.44 -2.10 4.23
N LYS A 183 -29.50 -1.94 5.02
CA LYS A 183 -30.89 -2.12 4.59
C LYS A 183 -31.38 -0.93 3.75
N GLN A 184 -32.35 -1.21 2.88
CA GLN A 184 -33.02 -0.29 1.93
C GLN A 184 -33.26 1.13 2.45
N GLY A 185 -32.98 2.10 1.58
CA GLY A 185 -33.29 3.52 1.76
C GLY A 185 -32.09 4.42 1.47
N ASP A 186 -32.38 5.63 1.01
CA ASP A 186 -31.35 6.62 0.70
C ASP A 186 -30.63 7.07 1.97
N SER A 187 -29.31 7.19 1.92
CA SER A 187 -28.51 7.70 3.02
C SER A 187 -27.28 8.46 2.53
N THR A 188 -27.00 9.59 3.18
CA THR A 188 -25.80 10.38 2.94
C THR A 188 -24.79 10.14 4.04
N VAL A 189 -23.58 9.74 3.66
CA VAL A 189 -22.50 9.40 4.58
C VAL A 189 -21.32 10.35 4.41
N ALA A 190 -20.65 10.64 5.51
CA ALA A 190 -19.36 11.33 5.51
C ALA A 190 -18.25 10.31 5.83
N VAL A 191 -17.37 10.05 4.86
CA VAL A 191 -16.20 9.17 5.06
C VAL A 191 -15.01 10.04 5.41
N TYR A 192 -14.59 9.99 6.68
CA TYR A 192 -13.42 10.67 7.20
C TYR A 192 -12.25 9.68 7.26
N ASP A 193 -11.31 9.82 6.34
CA ASP A 193 -10.13 8.95 6.24
C ASP A 193 -8.88 9.70 6.69
N LEU A 194 -8.32 9.30 7.84
CA LEU A 194 -7.04 9.83 8.33
C LEU A 194 -6.06 8.67 8.47
N GLY A 195 -5.22 8.52 7.45
CA GLY A 195 -4.21 7.49 7.34
C GLY A 195 -2.84 7.89 7.88
N GLY A 196 -1.81 7.18 7.42
CA GLY A 196 -0.42 7.45 7.80
C GLY A 196 0.20 8.70 7.17
N GLY A 197 -0.27 9.11 5.98
CA GLY A 197 0.31 10.25 5.25
C GLY A 197 -0.69 11.20 4.60
N THR A 198 -1.97 10.82 4.51
CA THR A 198 -3.01 11.60 3.85
C THR A 198 -4.26 11.68 4.73
N PHE A 199 -5.01 12.76 4.52
CA PHE A 199 -6.33 12.98 5.06
C PHE A 199 -7.29 13.23 3.91
N ASP A 200 -8.38 12.48 3.85
CA ASP A 200 -9.46 12.66 2.88
C ASP A 200 -10.81 12.73 3.60
N ILE A 201 -11.72 13.53 3.06
CA ILE A 201 -13.12 13.60 3.47
C ILE A 201 -13.99 13.56 2.22
N SER A 202 -14.89 12.60 2.15
CA SER A 202 -15.87 12.49 1.06
C SER A 202 -17.29 12.44 1.61
N ILE A 203 -18.17 13.19 0.97
CA ILE A 203 -19.61 13.16 1.21
C ILE A 203 -20.22 12.32 0.09
N ILE A 204 -20.85 11.21 0.46
CA ILE A 204 -21.32 10.20 -0.50
C ILE A 204 -22.80 9.93 -0.24
N GLU A 205 -23.61 10.04 -1.27
CA GLU A 205 -24.99 9.61 -1.26
C GLU A 205 -25.08 8.16 -1.71
N ILE A 206 -25.79 7.34 -0.94
CA ILE A 206 -26.08 5.95 -1.23
C ILE A 206 -27.58 5.86 -1.44
N ALA A 207 -28.02 5.60 -2.67
CA ALA A 207 -29.42 5.52 -3.05
C ALA A 207 -29.75 4.13 -3.61
N ASP A 208 -31.00 3.68 -3.42
CA ASP A 208 -31.52 2.47 -4.06
C ASP A 208 -32.34 2.90 -5.29
N VAL A 209 -31.77 2.69 -6.48
CA VAL A 209 -32.37 3.09 -7.75
C VAL A 209 -32.63 1.83 -8.58
N ASP A 210 -33.92 1.52 -8.77
CA ASP A 210 -34.36 0.36 -9.56
C ASP A 210 -33.78 -1.00 -9.08
N GLY A 211 -33.44 -1.13 -7.79
CA GLY A 211 -32.85 -2.33 -7.21
C GLY A 211 -31.33 -2.41 -7.33
N GLU A 212 -30.68 -1.37 -7.85
CA GLU A 212 -29.23 -1.18 -7.84
C GLU A 212 -28.85 -0.14 -6.76
N GLN A 213 -27.84 -0.46 -5.95
CA GLN A 213 -27.27 0.51 -5.03
C GLN A 213 -26.35 1.47 -5.79
N GLN A 214 -26.78 2.72 -5.89
CA GLN A 214 -26.01 3.81 -6.47
C GLN A 214 -25.21 4.51 -5.38
N PHE A 215 -23.89 4.58 -5.55
CA PHE A 215 -22.96 5.34 -4.72
C PHE A 215 -22.50 6.57 -5.49
N GLU A 216 -22.96 7.74 -5.09
CA GLU A 216 -22.63 9.01 -5.72
C GLU A 216 -21.77 9.87 -4.79
N VAL A 217 -20.54 10.17 -5.23
CA VAL A 217 -19.68 11.10 -4.51
C VAL A 217 -20.17 12.52 -4.78
N LEU A 218 -20.75 13.17 -3.77
CA LEU A 218 -21.26 14.55 -3.91
C LEU A 218 -20.12 15.57 -3.85
N ALA A 219 -19.15 15.35 -2.96
CA ALA A 219 -17.97 16.19 -2.83
C ALA A 219 -16.82 15.44 -2.16
N THR A 220 -15.59 15.80 -2.54
CA THR A 220 -14.38 15.33 -1.87
C THR A 220 -13.42 16.48 -1.58
N ASN A 221 -12.69 16.39 -0.47
CA ASN A 221 -11.65 17.32 -0.08
C ASN A 221 -10.61 16.60 0.78
N GLY A 222 -9.48 17.25 1.07
CA GLY A 222 -8.45 16.61 1.88
C GLY A 222 -7.14 17.38 1.97
N ASP A 223 -6.15 16.72 2.56
CA ASP A 223 -4.75 17.14 2.64
C ASP A 223 -3.85 15.93 2.36
N THR A 224 -3.23 15.90 1.17
CA THR A 224 -2.32 14.81 0.74
C THR A 224 -0.98 14.76 1.51
N PHE A 225 -0.82 15.62 2.53
CA PHE A 225 0.38 15.71 3.36
C PHE A 225 0.01 15.96 4.84
N LEU A 226 -0.96 15.19 5.33
CA LEU A 226 -1.37 15.20 6.73
C LEU A 226 -1.76 13.78 7.12
N GLY A 227 -1.02 13.16 8.03
CA GLY A 227 -1.36 11.84 8.54
C GLY A 227 -0.54 11.46 9.76
N GLY A 228 -0.61 10.19 10.16
CA GLY A 228 0.07 9.67 11.35
C GLY A 228 1.57 9.95 11.45
N GLU A 229 2.28 10.07 10.34
CA GLU A 229 3.71 10.45 10.32
C GLU A 229 3.96 11.87 10.87
N ASP A 230 3.01 12.80 10.66
CA ASP A 230 3.10 14.15 11.21
C ASP A 230 2.87 14.15 12.74
N PHE A 231 2.02 13.23 13.24
CA PHE A 231 1.81 13.02 14.67
C PHE A 231 3.06 12.40 15.32
N ASP A 232 3.67 11.42 14.66
CA ASP A 232 4.92 10.82 15.12
C ASP A 232 6.04 11.86 15.17
N SER A 233 6.14 12.71 14.15
CA SER A 233 7.12 13.79 14.08
C SER A 233 6.98 14.78 15.25
N ALA A 234 5.74 15.18 15.59
CA ALA A 234 5.49 16.07 16.72
C ALA A 234 5.93 15.44 18.07
N LEU A 235 5.72 14.14 18.23
CA LEU A 235 6.14 13.40 19.43
C LEU A 235 7.67 13.21 19.48
N ILE A 236 8.30 12.92 18.34
CA ILE A 236 9.76 12.82 18.19
C ILE A 236 10.42 14.14 18.56
N ASP A 237 9.92 15.27 18.04
CA ASP A 237 10.48 16.59 18.34
C ASP A 237 10.40 16.92 19.85
N PHE A 238 9.30 16.53 20.49
CA PHE A 238 9.16 16.64 21.95
C PHE A 238 10.18 15.77 22.70
N LEU A 239 10.32 14.50 22.31
CA LEU A 239 11.26 13.57 22.94
C LEU A 239 12.72 14.00 22.78
N VAL A 240 13.10 14.49 21.59
CA VAL A 240 14.43 15.07 21.34
C VAL A 240 14.67 16.28 22.24
N ALA A 241 13.67 17.15 22.41
CA ALA A 241 13.79 18.34 23.24
C ALA A 241 13.96 17.99 24.73
N GLU A 242 13.19 17.04 25.26
CA GLU A 242 13.35 16.58 26.65
C GLU A 242 14.70 15.88 26.84
N PHE A 243 15.13 15.02 25.91
CA PHE A 243 16.44 14.39 26.00
C PHE A 243 17.59 15.40 26.03
N LYS A 244 17.52 16.41 25.16
CA LYS A 244 18.52 17.50 25.14
C LYS A 244 18.52 18.28 26.44
N LYS A 245 17.36 18.52 27.03
CA LYS A 245 17.23 19.24 28.31
C LYS A 245 17.80 18.43 29.49
N GLU A 246 17.66 17.10 29.47
CA GLU A 246 18.13 16.23 30.55
C GLU A 246 19.60 15.83 30.42
N GLN A 247 20.07 15.57 29.20
CA GLN A 247 21.38 14.97 28.92
C GLN A 247 22.35 15.91 28.20
N ASP A 248 21.92 17.09 27.77
CA ASP A 248 22.70 18.06 26.96
C ASP A 248 23.25 17.48 25.64
N VAL A 249 22.59 16.44 25.11
CA VAL A 249 22.96 15.78 23.84
C VAL A 249 21.82 15.91 22.84
N ASN A 250 22.15 16.23 21.59
CA ASN A 250 21.17 16.34 20.50
C ASN A 250 21.15 15.07 19.65
N LEU A 251 20.03 14.33 19.69
CA LEU A 251 19.85 13.08 18.93
C LEU A 251 19.70 13.29 17.41
N LYS A 252 19.36 14.50 16.93
CA LYS A 252 19.09 14.73 15.49
C LYS A 252 20.28 14.43 14.56
N GLY A 253 21.50 14.37 15.09
CA GLY A 253 22.70 14.01 14.32
C GLY A 253 23.01 12.51 14.29
N ASP A 254 22.28 11.69 15.07
CA ASP A 254 22.51 10.26 15.22
C ASP A 254 21.37 9.49 14.53
N SER A 255 21.63 9.02 13.31
CA SER A 255 20.62 8.35 12.47
C SER A 255 20.06 7.08 13.12
N LEU A 256 20.89 6.32 13.82
CA LEU A 256 20.49 5.11 14.55
C LEU A 256 19.56 5.47 15.72
N ALA A 257 19.93 6.50 16.48
CA ALA A 257 19.10 6.99 17.58
C ALA A 257 17.75 7.52 17.08
N MET A 258 17.74 8.28 15.99
CA MET A 258 16.51 8.83 15.40
C MET A 258 15.57 7.74 14.89
N GLN A 259 16.10 6.66 14.28
CA GLN A 259 15.28 5.54 13.83
C GLN A 259 14.62 4.81 15.02
N ARG A 260 15.40 4.51 16.07
CA ARG A 260 14.86 3.90 17.31
C ARG A 260 13.82 4.80 17.98
N LEU A 261 14.06 6.12 17.96
CA LEU A 261 13.15 7.10 18.52
C LEU A 261 11.84 7.17 17.74
N LYS A 262 11.89 7.07 16.42
CA LYS A 262 10.70 7.02 15.56
C LYS A 262 9.82 5.83 15.89
N GLU A 263 10.39 4.63 15.96
CA GLU A 263 9.64 3.41 16.30
C GLU A 263 9.02 3.49 17.70
N ALA A 264 9.75 4.02 18.67
CA ALA A 264 9.24 4.19 20.02
C ALA A 264 8.15 5.27 20.11
N ALA A 265 8.26 6.35 19.33
CA ALA A 265 7.25 7.39 19.25
C ALA A 265 5.96 6.88 18.60
N GLU A 266 6.05 6.17 17.47
CA GLU A 266 4.89 5.53 16.82
C GLU A 266 4.18 4.59 17.80
N LYS A 267 4.95 3.72 18.48
CA LYS A 267 4.43 2.79 19.47
C LYS A 267 3.73 3.52 20.63
N ALA A 268 4.36 4.55 21.19
CA ALA A 268 3.79 5.34 22.27
C ALA A 268 2.50 6.06 21.85
N LYS A 269 2.45 6.62 20.64
CA LYS A 269 1.25 7.23 20.05
C LYS A 269 0.10 6.22 19.97
N ILE A 270 0.38 5.01 19.49
CA ILE A 270 -0.62 3.94 19.37
C ILE A 270 -1.11 3.51 20.77
N GLU A 271 -0.20 3.25 21.71
CA GLU A 271 -0.55 2.86 23.09
C GLU A 271 -1.41 3.91 23.79
N LEU A 272 -1.13 5.20 23.58
CA LEU A 272 -1.92 6.31 24.15
C LEU A 272 -3.34 6.43 23.59
N SER A 273 -3.66 5.71 22.50
CA SER A 273 -5.03 5.62 22.00
C SER A 273 -5.94 4.79 22.92
N SER A 274 -5.37 3.88 23.72
CA SER A 274 -6.10 3.07 24.71
C SER A 274 -5.71 3.40 26.16
N ALA A 275 -4.43 3.63 26.43
CA ALA A 275 -3.89 4.00 27.74
C ALA A 275 -3.92 5.51 28.00
N GLN A 276 -3.91 5.92 29.27
CA GLN A 276 -3.82 7.34 29.67
C GLN A 276 -2.38 7.84 29.74
N SER A 277 -1.41 6.93 29.86
CA SER A 277 0.02 7.23 29.90
C SER A 277 0.81 6.04 29.38
N THR A 278 1.99 6.31 28.81
CA THR A 278 3.00 5.30 28.44
C THR A 278 4.40 5.82 28.77
N GLU A 279 5.38 4.92 28.82
CA GLU A 279 6.78 5.24 29.03
C GLU A 279 7.58 4.93 27.76
N VAL A 280 8.24 5.95 27.22
CA VAL A 280 9.25 5.79 26.17
C VAL A 280 10.57 5.49 26.85
N ASN A 281 10.98 4.22 26.80
CA ASN A 281 12.20 3.72 27.43
C ASN A 281 13.16 3.17 26.36
N LEU A 282 14.17 3.95 26.01
CA LEU A 282 15.21 3.59 25.06
C LEU A 282 16.57 3.53 25.76
N PRO A 283 16.99 2.34 26.21
CA PRO A 283 18.32 2.18 26.79
C PRO A 283 19.39 2.27 25.70
N TYR A 284 20.56 2.80 26.07
CA TYR A 284 21.72 2.93 25.17
C TYR A 284 21.34 3.64 23.87
N ILE A 285 20.59 4.75 23.98
CA ILE A 285 20.10 5.48 22.81
C ILE A 285 21.25 6.18 22.08
N THR A 286 22.23 6.66 22.82
CA THR A 286 23.48 7.25 22.31
C THR A 286 24.56 7.18 23.40
N ALA A 287 25.77 7.69 23.15
CA ALA A 287 26.84 7.77 24.13
C ALA A 287 27.60 9.11 24.03
N ASP A 288 28.13 9.58 25.16
CA ASP A 288 29.02 10.75 25.22
C ASP A 288 30.31 10.41 25.98
N SER A 289 31.13 11.43 26.27
CA SER A 289 32.37 11.26 27.04
C SER A 289 32.19 10.73 28.47
N SER A 290 30.98 10.81 29.03
CA SER A 290 30.63 10.28 30.35
C SER A 290 30.10 8.83 30.30
N GLY A 291 29.83 8.31 29.10
CA GLY A 291 29.38 6.95 28.87
C GLY A 291 28.05 6.86 28.13
N PRO A 292 27.42 5.67 28.12
CA PRO A 292 26.15 5.48 27.45
C PRO A 292 25.00 6.26 28.10
N LYS A 293 24.07 6.72 27.25
CA LYS A 293 22.88 7.49 27.64
C LYS A 293 21.61 6.71 27.37
N HIS A 294 20.59 7.00 28.17
CA HIS A 294 19.28 6.36 28.10
C HIS A 294 18.21 7.45 28.02
N LEU A 295 17.15 7.20 27.26
CA LEU A 295 15.95 8.04 27.26
C LEU A 295 14.87 7.30 28.05
N VAL A 296 14.36 7.93 29.11
CA VAL A 296 13.21 7.41 29.87
C VAL A 296 12.26 8.58 30.10
N VAL A 297 11.18 8.63 29.34
CA VAL A 297 10.20 9.71 29.40
C VAL A 297 8.79 9.13 29.51
N THR A 298 8.09 9.46 30.59
CA THR A 298 6.66 9.16 30.72
C THR A 298 5.83 10.23 30.03
N ILE A 299 4.91 9.81 29.16
CA ILE A 299 4.06 10.70 28.36
C ILE A 299 2.61 10.37 28.65
N SER A 300 1.79 11.38 28.96
CA SER A 300 0.35 11.23 29.09
C SER A 300 -0.36 11.42 27.75
N ARG A 301 -1.58 10.88 27.63
CA ARG A 301 -2.47 11.14 26.49
C ARG A 301 -2.69 12.63 26.30
N SER A 302 -2.99 13.35 27.39
CA SER A 302 -3.18 14.80 27.36
C SER A 302 -1.95 15.56 26.81
N LYS A 303 -0.73 15.06 27.07
CA LYS A 303 0.48 15.65 26.51
C LYS A 303 0.54 15.42 24.99
N LEU A 304 0.32 14.20 24.53
CA LEU A 304 0.22 13.91 23.08
C LEU A 304 -0.85 14.77 22.39
N GLU A 305 -2.03 14.88 22.99
CA GLU A 305 -3.14 15.70 22.49
C GLU A 305 -2.70 17.17 22.34
N SER A 306 -2.08 17.77 23.36
CA SER A 306 -1.54 19.13 23.26
C SER A 306 -0.46 19.34 22.19
N LEU A 307 0.31 18.29 21.86
CA LEU A 307 1.35 18.36 20.83
C LEU A 307 0.76 18.27 19.42
N THR A 308 -0.44 17.69 19.27
CA THR A 308 -1.01 17.31 17.98
C THR A 308 -2.37 17.94 17.70
N GLU A 309 -2.91 18.75 18.62
CA GLU A 309 -4.22 19.38 18.48
C GLU A 309 -4.36 20.20 17.19
N GLU A 310 -3.32 20.93 16.79
CA GLU A 310 -3.34 21.71 15.54
C GLU A 310 -3.46 20.81 14.30
N LEU A 311 -2.82 19.64 14.31
CA LEU A 311 -2.92 18.67 13.21
C LEU A 311 -4.34 18.12 13.07
N VAL A 312 -5.00 17.82 14.20
CA VAL A 312 -6.41 17.41 14.21
C VAL A 312 -7.31 18.57 13.78
N GLN A 313 -7.05 19.79 14.24
CA GLN A 313 -7.87 20.95 13.87
C GLN A 313 -7.79 21.27 12.38
N ARG A 314 -6.64 21.00 11.73
CA ARG A 314 -6.45 21.18 10.28
C ARG A 314 -7.39 20.32 9.44
N THR A 315 -7.86 19.18 9.94
CA THR A 315 -8.78 18.30 9.19
C THR A 315 -10.21 18.85 9.12
N MET A 316 -10.61 19.72 10.06
CA MET A 316 -11.96 20.29 10.11
C MET A 316 -12.24 21.29 8.97
N GLY A 317 -11.20 21.94 8.45
CA GLY A 317 -11.31 22.86 7.32
C GLY A 317 -11.84 22.15 6.07
N PRO A 318 -11.17 21.09 5.58
CA PRO A 318 -11.67 20.28 4.47
C PRO A 318 -13.06 19.68 4.73
N CYS A 319 -13.39 19.24 5.95
CA CYS A 319 -14.74 18.74 6.27
C CYS A 319 -15.82 19.79 6.00
N LYS A 320 -15.57 21.03 6.43
CA LYS A 320 -16.48 22.15 6.18
C LYS A 320 -16.61 22.45 4.69
N THR A 321 -15.49 22.48 3.97
CA THR A 321 -15.50 22.72 2.52
C THR A 321 -16.21 21.62 1.76
N ALA A 322 -16.04 20.34 2.13
CA ALA A 322 -16.75 19.23 1.48
C ALA A 322 -18.27 19.31 1.67
N LEU A 323 -18.74 19.71 2.86
CA LEU A 323 -20.17 19.96 3.09
C LEU A 323 -20.70 21.14 2.28
N GLU A 324 -19.95 22.25 2.23
CA GLU A 324 -20.31 23.43 1.43
C GLU A 324 -20.37 23.09 -0.07
N ASP A 325 -19.39 22.35 -0.57
CA ASP A 325 -19.33 21.90 -1.97
C ASP A 325 -20.48 20.93 -2.32
N ALA A 326 -20.85 20.03 -1.40
CA ALA A 326 -22.00 19.14 -1.54
C ALA A 326 -23.35 19.87 -1.42
N GLY A 327 -23.36 21.14 -0.99
CA GLY A 327 -24.59 21.89 -0.74
C GLY A 327 -25.37 21.39 0.48
N LEU A 328 -24.72 20.67 1.39
CA LEU A 328 -25.34 20.02 2.54
C LEU A 328 -24.95 20.69 3.86
N LYS A 329 -25.79 20.52 4.87
CA LYS A 329 -25.51 20.89 6.25
C LYS A 329 -25.11 19.65 7.04
N ILE A 330 -24.48 19.87 8.20
CA ILE A 330 -24.12 18.79 9.13
C ILE A 330 -25.32 17.89 9.46
N GLY A 331 -26.51 18.46 9.64
CA GLY A 331 -27.73 17.71 9.96
C GLY A 331 -28.30 16.86 8.81
N ASP A 332 -27.77 17.01 7.60
CA ASP A 332 -28.15 16.20 6.43
C ASP A 332 -27.30 14.92 6.32
N ILE A 333 -26.27 14.76 7.15
CA ILE A 333 -25.41 13.57 7.17
C ILE A 333 -26.04 12.50 8.08
N ASN A 334 -26.33 11.33 7.52
CA ASN A 334 -26.93 10.21 8.25
C ASN A 334 -25.93 9.40 9.06
N ASP A 335 -24.72 9.20 8.52
CA ASP A 335 -23.68 8.43 9.18
C ASP A 335 -22.29 9.03 8.93
N VAL A 336 -21.42 8.93 9.93
CA VAL A 336 -20.00 9.30 9.83
C VAL A 336 -19.17 8.05 9.95
N ILE A 337 -18.33 7.78 8.96
CA ILE A 337 -17.48 6.59 8.87
C ILE A 337 -16.03 7.03 9.08
N LEU A 338 -15.33 6.38 10.00
CA LEU A 338 -13.90 6.60 10.25
C LEU A 338 -13.09 5.54 9.53
N VAL A 339 -12.10 5.98 8.75
CA VAL A 339 -11.17 5.13 8.01
C VAL A 339 -9.73 5.56 8.31
N GLY A 340 -8.80 4.61 8.29
CA GLY A 340 -7.39 4.87 8.55
C GLY A 340 -7.03 4.81 10.03
N GLY A 341 -5.90 4.17 10.33
CA GLY A 341 -5.49 3.87 11.71
C GLY A 341 -5.30 5.09 12.62
N GLN A 342 -5.02 6.28 12.07
CA GLN A 342 -4.85 7.51 12.87
C GLN A 342 -6.19 8.03 13.42
N THR A 343 -7.34 7.58 12.91
CA THR A 343 -8.68 7.84 13.49
C THR A 343 -8.94 7.08 14.79
N ARG A 344 -8.08 6.13 15.17
CA ARG A 344 -8.16 5.44 16.48
C ARG A 344 -7.82 6.35 17.66
N MET A 345 -7.19 7.50 17.41
CA MET A 345 -6.86 8.47 18.45
C MET A 345 -8.14 9.10 19.05
N PRO A 346 -8.36 9.05 20.37
CA PRO A 346 -9.56 9.60 21.01
C PRO A 346 -9.87 11.06 20.68
N LEU A 347 -8.84 11.92 20.61
CA LEU A 347 -9.02 13.33 20.23
C LEU A 347 -9.58 13.49 18.81
N VAL A 348 -9.17 12.65 17.86
CA VAL A 348 -9.70 12.68 16.48
C VAL A 348 -11.17 12.32 16.50
N GLN A 349 -11.55 11.22 17.17
CA GLN A 349 -12.94 10.78 17.28
C GLN A 349 -13.81 11.84 17.95
N GLN A 350 -13.32 12.45 19.03
CA GLN A 350 -14.04 13.51 19.74
C GLN A 350 -14.24 14.73 18.84
N LYS A 351 -13.21 15.21 18.14
CA LYS A 351 -13.33 16.38 17.26
C LYS A 351 -14.27 16.12 16.07
N VAL A 352 -14.24 14.91 15.51
CA VAL A 352 -15.18 14.50 14.46
C VAL A 352 -16.61 14.45 15.01
N GLN A 353 -16.83 13.87 16.18
CA GLN A 353 -18.13 13.83 16.85
C GLN A 353 -18.65 15.23 17.16
N ASP A 354 -17.80 16.12 17.68
CA ASP A 354 -18.16 17.51 17.99
C ASP A 354 -18.53 18.28 16.72
N PHE A 355 -17.82 18.03 15.60
CA PHE A 355 -18.07 18.69 14.32
C PHE A 355 -19.38 18.22 13.68
N PHE A 356 -19.61 16.90 13.58
CA PHE A 356 -20.80 16.34 12.93
C PHE A 356 -22.02 16.23 13.86
N GLY A 357 -21.84 16.43 15.18
CA GLY A 357 -22.91 16.34 16.17
C GLY A 357 -23.46 14.93 16.39
N GLN A 358 -22.76 13.89 15.91
CA GLN A 358 -23.15 12.49 16.01
C GLN A 358 -21.94 11.58 16.22
N GLU A 359 -22.16 10.44 16.87
CA GLU A 359 -21.09 9.47 17.11
C GLU A 359 -20.74 8.73 15.81
N PRO A 360 -19.46 8.64 15.42
CA PRO A 360 -19.06 7.89 14.25
C PRO A 360 -19.34 6.39 14.40
N ARG A 361 -19.52 5.72 13.26
CA ARG A 361 -19.78 4.29 13.17
C ARG A 361 -18.60 3.47 13.70
N LYS A 362 -18.91 2.36 14.36
CA LYS A 362 -17.93 1.44 14.98
C LYS A 362 -17.94 0.03 14.37
N ASP A 363 -18.89 -0.23 13.49
CA ASP A 363 -19.07 -1.48 12.76
C ASP A 363 -18.24 -1.55 11.47
N VAL A 364 -17.53 -0.48 11.12
CA VAL A 364 -16.56 -0.44 10.04
C VAL A 364 -15.15 -0.62 10.60
N ASN A 365 -14.40 -1.59 10.09
CA ASN A 365 -12.99 -1.74 10.46
C ASN A 365 -12.14 -0.73 9.67
N PRO A 366 -11.53 0.27 10.33
CA PRO A 366 -10.84 1.37 9.64
C PRO A 366 -9.58 0.92 8.89
N ASP A 367 -9.04 -0.27 9.17
CA ASP A 367 -7.83 -0.80 8.54
C ASP A 367 -8.13 -1.77 7.36
N GLU A 368 -9.39 -2.16 7.17
CA GLU A 368 -9.80 -3.20 6.22
C GLU A 368 -10.85 -2.73 5.21
N ALA A 369 -11.64 -1.70 5.54
CA ALA A 369 -12.76 -1.23 4.72
C ALA A 369 -12.35 -0.83 3.30
N VAL A 370 -11.17 -0.22 3.15
CA VAL A 370 -10.66 0.24 1.84
C VAL A 370 -10.33 -0.94 0.93
N ALA A 371 -9.58 -1.94 1.42
CA ALA A 371 -9.28 -3.14 0.65
C ALA A 371 -10.54 -3.93 0.32
N ALA A 372 -11.47 -4.01 1.28
CA ALA A 372 -12.75 -4.67 1.07
C ALA A 372 -13.58 -4.01 -0.05
N GLY A 373 -13.64 -2.68 -0.05
CA GLY A 373 -14.26 -1.89 -1.11
C GLY A 373 -13.63 -2.09 -2.49
N ALA A 374 -12.30 -2.17 -2.53
CA ALA A 374 -11.58 -2.44 -3.77
C ALA A 374 -11.91 -3.83 -4.33
N ALA A 375 -12.08 -4.84 -3.47
CA ALA A 375 -12.49 -6.18 -3.89
C ALA A 375 -13.93 -6.20 -4.43
N ILE A 376 -14.85 -5.46 -3.80
CA ILE A 376 -16.23 -5.28 -4.30
C ILE A 376 -16.20 -4.63 -5.68
N GLN A 377 -15.39 -3.58 -5.87
CA GLN A 377 -15.23 -2.94 -7.17
C GLN A 377 -14.66 -3.90 -8.22
N GLY A 378 -13.75 -4.81 -7.84
CA GLY A 378 -13.25 -5.87 -8.72
C GLY A 378 -14.34 -6.85 -9.15
N ALA A 379 -15.23 -7.23 -8.22
CA ALA A 379 -16.40 -8.05 -8.52
C ALA A 379 -17.39 -7.36 -9.47
N VAL A 380 -17.57 -6.04 -9.33
CA VAL A 380 -18.40 -5.24 -10.26
C VAL A 380 -17.81 -5.24 -11.67
N LEU A 381 -16.49 -5.10 -11.80
CA LEU A 381 -15.81 -5.04 -13.10
C LEU A 381 -15.76 -6.40 -13.82
N SER A 382 -15.70 -7.50 -13.05
CA SER A 382 -15.74 -8.87 -13.59
C SER A 382 -17.15 -9.34 -13.94
N GLY A 383 -18.18 -8.63 -13.46
CA GLY A 383 -19.59 -8.99 -13.64
C GLY A 383 -20.11 -10.00 -12.61
N ASP A 384 -19.29 -10.38 -11.63
CA ASP A 384 -19.71 -11.21 -10.50
C ASP A 384 -20.72 -10.48 -9.60
N LYS A 385 -20.76 -9.15 -9.67
CA LYS A 385 -21.72 -8.30 -8.96
C LYS A 385 -22.27 -7.22 -9.89
N THR A 386 -23.59 -7.13 -10.02
CA THR A 386 -24.25 -6.21 -10.97
C THR A 386 -25.16 -5.17 -10.31
N ASP A 387 -25.44 -5.32 -9.02
CA ASP A 387 -26.37 -4.50 -8.24
C ASP A 387 -25.72 -3.24 -7.63
N VAL A 388 -24.54 -2.83 -8.13
CA VAL A 388 -23.81 -1.66 -7.61
C VAL A 388 -23.36 -0.76 -8.76
N LEU A 389 -23.76 0.50 -8.67
CA LEU A 389 -23.35 1.56 -9.58
C LEU A 389 -22.52 2.59 -8.82
N LEU A 390 -21.32 2.90 -9.30
CA LEU A 390 -20.46 3.91 -8.70
C LEU A 390 -20.32 5.13 -9.62
N LEU A 391 -20.70 6.30 -9.09
CA LEU A 391 -20.54 7.61 -9.73
C LEU A 391 -19.53 8.43 -8.93
N ASP A 392 -18.33 8.59 -9.48
CA ASP A 392 -17.24 9.34 -8.85
C ASP A 392 -17.15 10.76 -9.43
N VAL A 393 -16.28 11.59 -8.86
CA VAL A 393 -16.07 12.99 -9.28
C VAL A 393 -14.60 13.32 -9.51
N THR A 394 -14.33 14.38 -10.29
CA THR A 394 -12.98 14.96 -10.33
C THR A 394 -12.69 15.78 -9.06
N PRO A 395 -11.59 15.56 -8.34
CA PRO A 395 -11.31 16.26 -7.07
C PRO A 395 -10.88 17.72 -7.25
N LEU A 396 -10.43 18.10 -8.46
CA LEU A 396 -9.86 19.40 -8.75
C LEU A 396 -10.45 20.00 -10.03
N THR A 397 -10.52 21.33 -10.04
CA THR A 397 -10.96 22.11 -11.18
C THR A 397 -9.97 22.02 -12.33
N LEU A 398 -10.48 21.82 -13.54
CA LEU A 398 -9.75 21.75 -14.80
C LEU A 398 -10.11 22.93 -15.67
N GLY A 399 -9.11 23.50 -16.32
CA GLY A 399 -9.29 24.70 -17.11
C GLY A 399 -8.04 25.10 -17.89
N ILE A 400 -8.10 26.28 -18.47
CA ILE A 400 -7.02 26.80 -19.33
C ILE A 400 -6.54 28.17 -18.88
N GLU A 401 -5.29 28.49 -19.22
CA GLU A 401 -4.78 29.86 -19.11
C GLU A 401 -5.43 30.75 -20.18
N THR A 402 -5.98 31.88 -19.74
CA THR A 402 -6.49 32.94 -20.63
C THR A 402 -5.70 34.24 -20.45
N MET A 403 -6.01 35.25 -21.28
CA MET A 403 -5.31 36.53 -21.29
C MET A 403 -5.19 37.12 -19.88
N GLY A 404 -3.96 37.49 -19.49
CA GLY A 404 -3.64 38.00 -18.16
C GLY A 404 -3.14 36.96 -17.17
N GLY A 405 -2.86 35.72 -17.62
CA GLY A 405 -2.33 34.65 -16.77
C GLY A 405 -3.35 34.07 -15.80
N VAL A 406 -4.64 34.19 -16.14
CA VAL A 406 -5.76 33.79 -15.29
C VAL A 406 -6.19 32.37 -15.64
N MET A 407 -6.43 31.55 -14.62
CA MET A 407 -7.02 30.23 -14.76
C MET A 407 -8.52 30.38 -15.04
N THR A 408 -9.00 29.91 -16.19
CA THR A 408 -10.42 29.89 -16.53
C THR A 408 -10.95 28.46 -16.45
N PRO A 409 -11.86 28.15 -15.52
CA PRO A 409 -12.39 26.81 -15.33
C PRO A 409 -13.26 26.39 -16.52
N VAL A 410 -13.17 25.11 -16.90
CA VAL A 410 -14.04 24.46 -17.91
C VAL A 410 -14.81 23.31 -17.26
N ILE A 411 -14.16 22.54 -16.39
CA ILE A 411 -14.77 21.55 -15.51
C ILE A 411 -14.42 21.91 -14.07
N GLU A 412 -15.41 22.29 -13.28
CA GLU A 412 -15.23 22.58 -11.85
C GLU A 412 -14.93 21.29 -11.08
N LYS A 413 -14.21 21.40 -9.94
CA LYS A 413 -14.08 20.30 -8.98
C LYS A 413 -15.44 19.73 -8.58
N ASN A 414 -15.45 18.48 -8.15
CA ASN A 414 -16.65 17.70 -7.82
C ASN A 414 -17.62 17.49 -9.00
N THR A 415 -17.21 17.76 -10.25
CA THR A 415 -18.01 17.34 -11.41
C THR A 415 -17.95 15.82 -11.54
N MET A 416 -19.12 15.17 -11.62
CA MET A 416 -19.28 13.74 -11.86
C MET A 416 -18.50 13.28 -13.09
N ILE A 417 -17.83 12.13 -13.01
CA ILE A 417 -17.11 11.48 -14.12
C ILE A 417 -17.72 10.10 -14.43
N PRO A 418 -17.78 9.70 -15.71
CA PRO A 418 -17.26 10.38 -16.90
C PRO A 418 -18.06 11.63 -17.30
N THR A 419 -17.41 12.62 -17.90
CA THR A 419 -18.07 13.87 -18.33
C THR A 419 -17.38 14.53 -19.52
N LYS A 420 -18.15 15.31 -20.27
CA LYS A 420 -17.66 16.13 -21.37
C LYS A 420 -18.21 17.54 -21.28
N LYS A 421 -17.32 18.53 -21.15
CA LYS A 421 -17.69 19.96 -21.19
C LYS A 421 -16.91 20.68 -22.27
N SER A 422 -17.54 21.68 -22.88
CA SER A 422 -16.91 22.49 -23.93
C SER A 422 -17.18 23.96 -23.68
N GLN A 423 -16.20 24.80 -23.95
CA GLN A 423 -16.31 26.25 -23.82
C GLN A 423 -15.64 26.94 -25.00
N VAL A 424 -16.27 28.00 -25.50
CA VAL A 424 -15.76 28.76 -26.64
C VAL A 424 -14.90 29.92 -26.14
N PHE A 425 -13.68 29.96 -26.64
CA PHE A 425 -12.68 31.00 -26.45
C PHE A 425 -12.41 31.70 -27.79
N SER A 426 -11.53 32.70 -27.79
CA SER A 426 -11.17 33.45 -28.98
C SER A 426 -9.72 33.94 -28.94
N THR A 427 -9.24 34.53 -30.04
CA THR A 427 -7.90 35.10 -30.15
C THR A 427 -7.74 36.36 -29.30
N ALA A 428 -6.55 36.55 -28.75
CA ALA A 428 -6.20 37.72 -27.94
C ALA A 428 -5.67 38.89 -28.79
N GLU A 429 -5.17 38.61 -29.99
CA GLU A 429 -4.55 39.59 -30.89
C GLU A 429 -5.18 39.57 -32.30
N ASP A 430 -5.08 40.69 -33.01
CA ASP A 430 -5.54 40.81 -34.40
C ASP A 430 -4.65 39.96 -35.32
N ASN A 431 -5.27 39.19 -36.22
CA ASN A 431 -4.60 38.30 -37.17
C ASN A 431 -3.69 37.24 -36.50
N GLN A 432 -4.02 36.83 -35.27
CA GLN A 432 -3.29 35.79 -34.55
C GLN A 432 -3.34 34.44 -35.32
N PRO A 433 -2.19 33.91 -35.81
CA PRO A 433 -2.17 32.74 -36.69
C PRO A 433 -2.30 31.41 -35.95
N ALA A 434 -2.11 31.40 -34.63
CA ALA A 434 -2.22 30.21 -33.78
C ALA A 434 -2.65 30.59 -32.36
N VAL A 435 -3.43 29.72 -31.72
CA VAL A 435 -3.82 29.84 -30.30
C VAL A 435 -3.14 28.73 -29.50
N THR A 436 -2.33 29.14 -28.53
CA THR A 436 -1.73 28.24 -27.55
C THR A 436 -2.74 27.93 -26.45
N ILE A 437 -2.95 26.65 -26.16
CA ILE A 437 -3.81 26.18 -25.09
C ILE A 437 -2.95 25.50 -24.05
N GLN A 438 -2.90 26.10 -22.86
CA GLN A 438 -2.22 25.55 -21.69
C GLN A 438 -3.28 25.10 -20.70
N VAL A 439 -3.27 23.81 -20.39
CA VAL A 439 -4.25 23.15 -19.52
C VAL A 439 -3.69 23.05 -18.11
N TYR A 440 -4.52 23.36 -17.11
CA TYR A 440 -4.15 23.34 -15.70
C TYR A 440 -5.19 22.59 -14.85
N GLN A 441 -4.74 22.13 -13.69
CA GLN A 441 -5.56 21.53 -12.63
C GLN A 441 -5.29 22.26 -11.30
N GLY A 442 -6.35 22.75 -10.64
CA GLY A 442 -6.27 23.38 -9.32
C GLY A 442 -7.21 24.57 -9.11
N GLU A 443 -7.30 25.01 -7.86
CA GLU A 443 -8.29 26.00 -7.39
C GLU A 443 -7.78 27.46 -7.36
N ARG A 444 -6.54 27.71 -7.79
CA ARG A 444 -5.95 29.07 -7.75
C ARG A 444 -6.42 29.87 -8.96
N LYS A 445 -6.68 31.17 -8.75
CA LYS A 445 -7.10 32.08 -9.85
C LYS A 445 -6.00 32.38 -10.86
N ILE A 446 -4.73 32.28 -10.46
CA ILE A 446 -3.58 32.54 -11.34
C ILE A 446 -3.09 31.20 -11.88
N ALA A 447 -3.00 31.08 -13.21
CA ALA A 447 -2.73 29.80 -13.89
C ALA A 447 -1.42 29.16 -13.43
N ASN A 448 -0.32 29.94 -13.35
CA ASN A 448 0.99 29.42 -12.93
C ASN A 448 1.10 29.01 -11.45
N GLN A 449 0.06 29.22 -10.65
CA GLN A 449 -0.02 28.72 -9.26
C GLN A 449 -0.77 27.38 -9.17
N ASN A 450 -1.29 26.89 -10.29
CA ASN A 450 -1.90 25.57 -10.43
C ASN A 450 -0.92 24.62 -11.12
N LYS A 451 -1.26 23.32 -11.12
CA LYS A 451 -0.49 22.31 -11.82
C LYS A 451 -0.77 22.40 -13.31
N MET A 452 0.24 22.68 -14.13
CA MET A 452 0.12 22.56 -15.59
C MET A 452 0.09 21.07 -15.96
N LEU A 453 -0.91 20.69 -16.76
CA LEU A 453 -1.09 19.32 -17.24
C LEU A 453 -0.51 19.13 -18.64
N GLY A 454 -0.63 20.14 -19.50
CA GLY A 454 -0.12 20.06 -20.86
C GLY A 454 -0.33 21.34 -21.65
N ARG A 455 0.28 21.38 -22.84
CA ARG A 455 0.19 22.49 -23.76
C ARG A 455 0.13 21.98 -25.20
N PHE A 456 -0.72 22.59 -26.02
CA PHE A 456 -0.75 22.35 -27.46
C PHE A 456 -1.18 23.62 -28.20
N ASP A 457 -0.78 23.73 -29.46
CA ASP A 457 -1.05 24.90 -30.29
C ASP A 457 -2.06 24.53 -31.40
N LEU A 458 -3.15 25.29 -31.51
CA LEU A 458 -4.05 25.24 -32.65
C LEU A 458 -3.57 26.25 -33.71
N THR A 459 -2.99 25.75 -34.78
CA THR A 459 -2.36 26.57 -35.85
C THR A 459 -3.29 26.83 -37.03
N ASP A 460 -2.83 27.68 -37.95
CA ASP A 460 -3.49 28.05 -39.20
C ASP A 460 -4.87 28.72 -39.02
N ILE A 461 -5.00 29.56 -38.01
CA ILE A 461 -6.20 30.37 -37.80
C ILE A 461 -6.22 31.49 -38.87
N PRO A 462 -7.31 31.64 -39.65
CA PRO A 462 -7.41 32.70 -40.66
C PRO A 462 -7.25 34.10 -40.05
N PRO A 463 -6.61 35.05 -40.77
CA PRO A 463 -6.51 36.43 -40.31
C PRO A 463 -7.89 37.04 -40.04
N ALA A 464 -8.14 37.41 -38.78
CA ALA A 464 -9.37 38.04 -38.33
C ALA A 464 -9.07 39.02 -37.18
N PRO A 465 -9.93 40.04 -36.95
CA PRO A 465 -9.84 40.86 -35.74
C PRO A 465 -9.89 39.99 -34.48
N ARG A 466 -9.21 40.43 -33.42
CA ARG A 466 -9.23 39.77 -32.12
C ARG A 466 -10.66 39.56 -31.63
N GLY A 467 -10.92 38.45 -30.96
CA GLY A 467 -12.25 38.14 -30.43
C GLY A 467 -13.25 37.60 -31.47
N LEU A 468 -12.90 37.54 -32.76
CA LEU A 468 -13.77 37.01 -33.81
C LEU A 468 -13.67 35.47 -33.99
N PRO A 469 -12.47 34.86 -34.05
CA PRO A 469 -12.36 33.40 -34.18
C PRO A 469 -13.03 32.67 -33.01
N GLN A 470 -13.76 31.60 -33.28
CA GLN A 470 -14.47 30.83 -32.25
C GLN A 470 -13.72 29.51 -32.01
N ILE A 471 -12.90 29.49 -30.97
CA ILE A 471 -12.09 28.33 -30.60
C ILE A 471 -12.83 27.56 -29.51
N GLU A 472 -13.50 26.47 -29.87
CA GLU A 472 -14.15 25.58 -28.90
C GLU A 472 -13.13 24.64 -28.28
N VAL A 473 -12.91 24.77 -26.98
CA VAL A 473 -12.07 23.86 -26.20
C VAL A 473 -12.98 22.91 -25.44
N SER A 474 -12.85 21.62 -25.72
CA SER A 474 -13.59 20.52 -25.11
C SER A 474 -12.67 19.72 -24.20
N PHE A 475 -13.16 19.43 -23.01
CA PHE A 475 -12.55 18.52 -22.04
C PHE A 475 -13.46 17.29 -21.92
N ASP A 476 -12.88 16.12 -22.11
CA ASP A 476 -13.55 14.82 -22.04
C ASP A 476 -12.80 13.93 -21.03
N ILE A 477 -13.45 13.60 -19.92
CA ILE A 477 -12.89 12.81 -18.82
C ILE A 477 -13.63 11.48 -18.76
N ASN A 478 -12.89 10.37 -18.82
CA ASN A 478 -13.48 9.03 -18.69
C ASN A 478 -13.62 8.59 -17.22
N ALA A 479 -14.11 7.36 -17.00
CA ALA A 479 -14.34 6.79 -15.66
C ALA A 479 -13.06 6.51 -14.85
N ASP A 480 -11.89 6.51 -15.52
CA ASP A 480 -10.56 6.37 -14.90
C ASP A 480 -9.90 7.73 -14.63
N GLY A 481 -10.56 8.84 -14.98
CA GLY A 481 -9.99 10.18 -14.89
C GLY A 481 -9.05 10.56 -16.06
N ILE A 482 -8.95 9.74 -17.12
CA ILE A 482 -8.14 10.06 -18.30
C ILE A 482 -8.81 11.17 -19.10
N MET A 483 -8.03 12.20 -19.44
CA MET A 483 -8.53 13.41 -20.09
C MET A 483 -8.10 13.52 -21.54
N ASN A 484 -9.07 13.77 -22.41
CA ASN A 484 -8.85 14.20 -23.78
C ASN A 484 -9.27 15.67 -23.90
N ILE A 485 -8.31 16.55 -24.19
CA ILE A 485 -8.59 17.95 -24.46
C ILE A 485 -8.44 18.21 -25.95
N SER A 486 -9.50 18.73 -26.57
CA SER A 486 -9.50 19.12 -27.97
C SER A 486 -9.86 20.58 -28.12
N ALA A 487 -9.25 21.25 -29.09
CA ALA A 487 -9.62 22.59 -29.51
C ALA A 487 -9.97 22.60 -30.98
N THR A 488 -11.13 23.15 -31.31
CA THR A 488 -11.65 23.23 -32.68
C THR A 488 -11.99 24.67 -33.01
N ASP A 489 -11.42 25.19 -34.11
CA ASP A 489 -11.90 26.44 -34.70
C ASP A 489 -13.22 26.16 -35.42
N LYS A 490 -14.34 26.71 -34.91
CA LYS A 490 -15.67 26.50 -35.50
C LYS A 490 -15.81 27.09 -36.90
N GLY A 491 -14.99 28.07 -37.27
CA GLY A 491 -15.03 28.69 -38.60
C GLY A 491 -14.44 27.80 -39.69
N THR A 492 -13.33 27.13 -39.39
CA THR A 492 -12.59 26.29 -40.34
C THR A 492 -12.81 24.79 -40.16
N GLY A 493 -13.31 24.37 -39.00
CA GLY A 493 -13.40 22.96 -38.61
C GLY A 493 -12.05 22.33 -38.27
N LYS A 494 -10.96 23.10 -38.28
CA LYS A 494 -9.64 22.60 -37.87
C LYS A 494 -9.65 22.30 -36.39
N ALA A 495 -9.20 21.10 -36.04
CA ALA A 495 -9.07 20.66 -34.68
C ALA A 495 -7.63 20.26 -34.37
N GLN A 496 -7.21 20.51 -33.14
CA GLN A 496 -6.05 19.90 -32.53
C GLN A 496 -6.47 19.34 -31.18
N SER A 497 -5.86 18.25 -30.78
CA SER A 497 -6.16 17.64 -29.50
C SER A 497 -4.89 17.13 -28.87
N ILE A 498 -4.86 17.19 -27.56
CA ILE A 498 -3.92 16.47 -26.74
C ILE A 498 -4.71 15.48 -25.91
N GLN A 499 -4.27 14.23 -25.91
CA GLN A 499 -4.64 13.33 -24.83
C GLN A 499 -3.69 13.66 -23.69
N ILE A 500 -4.22 14.21 -22.60
CA ILE A 500 -3.46 14.28 -21.36
C ILE A 500 -3.49 12.87 -20.80
N LYS A 501 -2.55 12.07 -21.26
CA LYS A 501 -2.10 10.93 -20.49
C LYS A 501 -1.41 11.52 -19.28
N ALA A 502 -1.82 11.08 -18.11
CA ALA A 502 -1.09 11.37 -16.90
C ALA A 502 0.37 10.96 -17.11
N ASP A 503 1.28 11.92 -17.07
CA ASP A 503 2.71 11.63 -17.05
C ASP A 503 3.01 11.10 -15.64
N SER A 504 3.29 9.80 -15.52
CA SER A 504 3.75 9.19 -14.26
C SER A 504 5.15 9.63 -13.89
N GLY A 505 5.87 10.26 -14.83
CA GLY A 505 7.30 10.43 -14.76
C GLY A 505 8.10 9.33 -15.45
N LEU A 506 7.45 8.28 -15.96
CA LEU A 506 8.10 7.15 -16.61
C LEU A 506 7.63 7.03 -18.06
N SER A 507 8.58 6.83 -18.97
CA SER A 507 8.28 6.43 -20.35
C SER A 507 7.81 4.97 -20.41
N ASP A 508 7.08 4.62 -21.47
CA ASP A 508 6.66 3.23 -21.71
C ASP A 508 7.89 2.30 -21.76
N GLU A 509 9.01 2.73 -22.34
CA GLU A 509 10.26 1.97 -22.36
C GLU A 509 10.87 1.77 -20.97
N GLU A 510 10.84 2.80 -20.12
CA GLU A 510 11.29 2.69 -18.72
C GLU A 510 10.40 1.73 -17.94
N VAL A 511 9.07 1.82 -18.08
CA VAL A 511 8.14 0.90 -17.41
C VAL A 511 8.39 -0.54 -17.86
N GLU A 512 8.55 -0.80 -19.17
CA GLU A 512 8.87 -2.14 -19.68
C GLU A 512 10.24 -2.64 -19.20
N GLN A 513 11.23 -1.74 -19.05
CA GLN A 513 12.51 -2.11 -18.45
C GLN A 513 12.35 -2.45 -16.97
N MET A 514 11.57 -1.67 -16.22
CA MET A 514 11.29 -1.92 -14.81
C MET A 514 10.49 -3.21 -14.60
N VAL A 515 9.59 -3.57 -15.51
CA VAL A 515 8.92 -4.89 -15.51
C VAL A 515 9.94 -6.01 -15.66
N ARG A 516 10.86 -5.91 -16.63
CA ARG A 516 11.93 -6.91 -16.81
C ARG A 516 12.86 -7.00 -15.59
N ASP A 517 13.23 -5.86 -15.02
CA ASP A 517 14.07 -5.81 -13.82
C ASP A 517 13.32 -6.43 -12.63
N ALA A 518 12.02 -6.16 -12.49
CA ALA A 518 11.16 -6.73 -11.47
C ALA A 518 11.00 -8.25 -11.59
N GLU A 519 10.93 -8.79 -12.81
CA GLU A 519 10.93 -10.23 -13.10
C GLU A 519 12.28 -10.87 -12.79
N ALA A 520 13.38 -10.20 -13.15
CA ALA A 520 14.73 -10.68 -12.83
C ALA A 520 14.97 -10.77 -11.32
N ASN A 521 14.56 -9.73 -10.58
CA ASN A 521 14.64 -9.71 -9.11
C ASN A 521 13.82 -10.85 -8.50
N ALA A 522 12.60 -11.09 -8.99
CA ALA A 522 11.76 -12.17 -8.48
C ALA A 522 12.39 -13.56 -8.69
N ALA A 523 13.07 -13.77 -9.82
CA ALA A 523 13.82 -15.01 -10.08
C ALA A 523 15.07 -15.16 -9.21
N GLU A 524 15.71 -14.04 -8.81
CA GLU A 524 16.80 -14.06 -7.84
C GLU A 524 16.28 -14.34 -6.43
N ASP A 525 15.20 -13.67 -6.00
CA ASP A 525 14.53 -13.90 -4.71
C ASP A 525 14.10 -15.37 -4.55
N GLU A 526 13.58 -15.99 -5.62
CA GLU A 526 13.21 -17.42 -5.62
C GLU A 526 14.43 -18.34 -5.42
N LYS A 527 15.57 -18.03 -6.03
CA LYS A 527 16.81 -18.78 -5.81
C LYS A 527 17.29 -18.67 -4.36
N PHE A 528 17.23 -17.47 -3.78
CA PHE A 528 17.60 -17.25 -2.38
C PHE A 528 16.65 -17.99 -1.43
N ALA A 529 15.34 -17.94 -1.69
CA ALA A 529 14.34 -18.69 -0.91
C ALA A 529 14.60 -20.20 -0.96
N ASN A 530 14.87 -20.75 -2.16
CA ASN A 530 15.22 -22.16 -2.34
C ASN A 530 16.52 -22.54 -1.62
N LEU A 531 17.53 -21.66 -1.64
CA LEU A 531 18.79 -21.85 -0.91
C LEU A 531 18.56 -21.86 0.62
N ALA A 532 17.74 -20.93 1.13
CA ALA A 532 17.40 -20.89 2.55
C ALA A 532 16.60 -22.12 2.98
N GLN A 533 15.68 -22.59 2.14
CA GLN A 533 14.90 -23.81 2.39
C GLN A 533 15.80 -25.05 2.48
N VAL A 534 16.69 -25.26 1.51
CA VAL A 534 17.58 -26.43 1.51
C VAL A 534 18.57 -26.40 2.68
N ARG A 535 19.01 -25.22 3.12
CA ARG A 535 19.82 -25.06 4.35
C ARG A 535 19.05 -25.49 5.60
N ASN A 536 17.81 -25.04 5.74
CA ASN A 536 16.96 -25.44 6.87
C ASN A 536 16.67 -26.96 6.85
N GLU A 537 16.47 -27.53 5.66
CA GLU A 537 16.31 -28.98 5.49
C GLU A 537 17.58 -29.73 5.90
N ALA A 538 18.76 -29.24 5.48
CA ALA A 538 20.06 -29.80 5.87
C ALA A 538 20.25 -29.76 7.40
N ASP A 539 20.03 -28.62 8.05
CA ASP A 539 20.15 -28.48 9.51
C ASP A 539 19.17 -29.39 10.26
N GLY A 540 17.91 -29.43 9.82
CA GLY A 540 16.89 -30.33 10.39
C GLY A 540 17.28 -31.80 10.23
N ARG A 541 17.82 -32.17 9.07
CA ARG A 541 18.23 -33.54 8.78
C ARG A 541 19.47 -33.96 9.57
N ILE A 542 20.47 -33.09 9.67
CA ILE A 542 21.67 -33.31 10.51
C ILE A 542 21.24 -33.60 11.95
N HIS A 543 20.37 -32.75 12.51
CA HIS A 543 19.90 -32.93 13.88
C HIS A 543 19.13 -34.26 14.06
N ALA A 544 18.25 -34.61 13.12
CA ALA A 544 17.50 -35.87 13.16
C ALA A 544 18.42 -37.10 13.12
N VAL A 545 19.40 -37.10 12.21
CA VAL A 545 20.37 -38.20 12.07
C VAL A 545 21.28 -38.29 13.31
N GLN A 546 21.78 -37.17 13.82
CA GLN A 546 22.59 -37.13 15.05
C GLN A 546 21.82 -37.70 16.26
N LYS A 547 20.54 -37.34 16.40
CA LYS A 547 19.67 -37.88 17.45
C LYS A 547 19.49 -39.39 17.30
N ALA A 548 19.17 -39.87 16.10
CA ALA A 548 18.97 -41.28 15.84
C ALA A 548 20.24 -42.12 16.06
N LEU A 549 21.42 -41.60 15.68
CA LEU A 549 22.71 -42.23 15.98
C LEU A 549 22.97 -42.37 17.48
N LYS A 550 22.60 -41.35 18.26
CA LYS A 550 22.75 -41.36 19.72
C LYS A 550 21.79 -42.35 20.39
N GLU A 551 20.57 -42.47 19.88
CA GLU A 551 19.57 -43.42 20.40
C GLU A 551 19.86 -44.88 20.01
N ALA A 552 20.60 -45.09 18.91
CA ALA A 552 20.99 -46.40 18.41
C ALA A 552 22.46 -46.76 18.68
N GLU A 553 23.11 -46.11 19.64
CA GLU A 553 24.56 -46.24 19.87
C GLU A 553 25.01 -47.69 20.13
N ASP A 554 24.16 -48.51 20.77
CA ASP A 554 24.42 -49.92 21.04
C ASP A 554 24.21 -50.85 19.82
N LYS A 555 23.68 -50.33 18.70
CA LYS A 555 23.23 -51.09 17.52
C LYS A 555 23.97 -50.72 16.23
N VAL A 556 24.80 -49.69 16.27
CA VAL A 556 25.55 -49.16 15.13
C VAL A 556 27.02 -49.56 15.27
N THR A 557 27.63 -50.01 14.17
CA THR A 557 29.07 -50.32 14.18
C THR A 557 29.91 -49.04 14.12
N ASP A 558 31.14 -49.06 14.65
CA ASP A 558 32.04 -47.90 14.59
C ASP A 558 32.29 -47.42 13.14
N GLU A 559 32.30 -48.34 12.17
CA GLU A 559 32.48 -48.04 10.74
C GLU A 559 31.26 -47.32 10.14
N GLU A 560 30.04 -47.77 10.48
CA GLU A 560 28.79 -47.10 10.08
C GLU A 560 28.67 -45.72 10.73
N LYS A 561 29.00 -45.61 12.02
CA LYS A 561 28.99 -44.34 12.76
C LYS A 561 29.96 -43.34 12.13
N SER A 562 31.20 -43.76 11.85
CA SER A 562 32.20 -42.91 11.21
C SER A 562 31.78 -42.47 9.80
N THR A 563 31.09 -43.31 9.05
CA THR A 563 30.62 -42.98 7.69
C THR A 563 29.56 -41.88 7.74
N VAL A 564 28.59 -41.99 8.65
CA VAL A 564 27.52 -41.00 8.79
C VAL A 564 28.04 -39.70 9.42
N GLU A 565 28.93 -39.75 10.41
CA GLU A 565 29.57 -38.55 10.98
C GLU A 565 30.38 -37.77 9.93
N SER A 566 31.04 -38.47 9.00
CA SER A 566 31.71 -37.83 7.86
C SER A 566 30.71 -37.14 6.93
N ALA A 567 29.60 -37.81 6.59
CA ALA A 567 28.56 -37.23 5.75
C ALA A 567 27.88 -36.02 6.40
N ILE A 568 27.67 -36.03 7.72
CA ILE A 568 27.19 -34.87 8.49
C ILE A 568 28.18 -33.71 8.36
N THR A 569 29.48 -33.97 8.58
CA THR A 569 30.51 -32.92 8.51
C THR A 569 30.58 -32.30 7.11
N GLU A 570 30.45 -33.11 6.06
CA GLU A 570 30.43 -32.64 4.67
C GLU A 570 29.18 -31.81 4.36
N LEU A 571 28.01 -32.21 4.88
CA LEU A 571 26.78 -31.44 4.74
C LEU A 571 26.84 -30.12 5.53
N GLU A 572 27.38 -30.13 6.75
CA GLU A 572 27.61 -28.92 7.55
C GLU A 572 28.58 -27.94 6.87
N ALA A 573 29.55 -28.45 6.11
CA ALA A 573 30.46 -27.63 5.31
C ALA A 573 29.74 -27.04 4.10
N ALA A 574 29.01 -27.86 3.34
CA ALA A 574 28.25 -27.41 2.18
C ALA A 574 27.16 -26.39 2.55
N ALA A 575 26.47 -26.58 3.67
CA ALA A 575 25.41 -25.67 4.13
C ALA A 575 25.91 -24.24 4.44
N LYS A 576 27.22 -24.05 4.67
CA LYS A 576 27.86 -22.74 4.88
C LYS A 576 28.22 -22.01 3.59
N GLU A 577 28.18 -22.71 2.46
CA GLU A 577 28.46 -22.18 1.13
C GLU A 577 27.14 -21.83 0.40
N ASP A 578 27.19 -20.97 -0.61
CA ASP A 578 26.01 -20.52 -1.38
C ASP A 578 25.76 -21.38 -2.63
N ASP A 579 25.81 -22.72 -2.50
CA ASP A 579 25.55 -23.67 -3.61
C ASP A 579 24.38 -24.63 -3.28
N HIS A 580 23.22 -24.34 -3.87
CA HIS A 580 22.01 -25.14 -3.69
C HIS A 580 22.18 -26.61 -4.12
N ASP A 581 22.86 -26.85 -5.26
CA ASP A 581 22.97 -28.19 -5.83
C ASP A 581 23.98 -29.04 -5.05
N GLU A 582 25.04 -28.43 -4.54
CA GLU A 582 25.98 -29.10 -3.63
C GLU A 582 25.31 -29.48 -2.30
N ILE A 583 24.51 -28.59 -1.70
CA ILE A 583 23.78 -28.91 -0.46
C ILE A 583 22.82 -30.07 -0.69
N LYS A 584 22.06 -30.07 -1.80
CA LYS A 584 21.18 -31.21 -2.15
C LYS A 584 21.96 -32.51 -2.32
N ALA A 585 23.07 -32.49 -3.05
CA ALA A 585 23.89 -33.67 -3.25
C ALA A 585 24.44 -34.23 -1.92
N LYS A 586 24.80 -33.36 -0.97
CA LYS A 586 25.26 -33.77 0.36
C LYS A 586 24.12 -34.25 1.26
N LEU A 587 22.92 -33.68 1.13
CA LEU A 587 21.69 -34.17 1.77
C LEU A 587 21.40 -35.62 1.33
N GLU A 588 21.40 -35.87 0.02
CA GLU A 588 21.21 -37.22 -0.53
C GLU A 588 22.34 -38.18 -0.08
N ALA A 589 23.58 -37.71 -0.01
CA ALA A 589 24.70 -38.51 0.48
C ALA A 589 24.53 -38.91 1.96
N LEU A 590 24.07 -37.97 2.80
CA LEU A 590 23.75 -38.25 4.20
C LEU A 590 22.62 -39.27 4.32
N ASP A 591 21.56 -39.12 3.53
CA ASP A 591 20.45 -40.07 3.52
C ASP A 591 20.87 -41.47 3.12
N ASN A 592 21.68 -41.59 2.08
CA ASN A 592 22.21 -42.86 1.61
C ASN A 592 23.16 -43.51 2.65
N ALA A 593 23.97 -42.70 3.34
CA ALA A 593 24.85 -43.18 4.41
C ALA A 593 24.05 -43.64 5.64
N PHE A 594 22.92 -42.99 5.94
CA PHE A 594 22.08 -43.30 7.10
C PHE A 594 21.08 -44.45 6.85
N LEU A 595 20.74 -44.75 5.59
CA LEU A 595 19.76 -45.77 5.21
C LEU A 595 20.00 -47.17 5.81
N PRO A 596 21.24 -47.71 5.87
CA PRO A 596 21.47 -49.03 6.47
C PRO A 596 21.22 -49.05 7.97
N ILE A 597 21.50 -47.93 8.65
CA ILE A 597 21.29 -47.77 10.09
C ILE A 597 19.81 -47.64 10.39
N SER A 598 19.06 -46.85 9.62
CA SER A 598 17.62 -46.71 9.81
C SER A 598 16.89 -48.05 9.63
N GLN A 599 17.28 -48.86 8.65
CA GLN A 599 16.74 -50.22 8.45
C GLN A 599 16.97 -51.13 9.66
N LYS A 600 18.15 -51.07 10.30
CA LYS A 600 18.44 -51.83 11.53
C LYS A 600 17.62 -51.35 12.73
N ILE A 601 17.48 -50.04 12.88
CA ILE A 601 16.67 -49.43 13.96
C ILE A 601 15.20 -49.86 13.82
N TYR A 602 14.65 -49.85 12.60
CA TYR A 602 13.26 -50.24 12.32
C TYR A 602 13.02 -51.75 12.38
N ALA A 603 13.96 -52.59 11.94
CA ALA A 603 13.82 -54.05 12.03
C ALA A 603 13.69 -54.56 13.47
N ASP A 604 14.20 -53.79 14.43
CA ASP A 604 14.23 -54.14 15.85
C ASP A 604 13.06 -53.52 16.65
N SER A 605 12.27 -52.61 16.05
CA SER A 605 11.09 -51.97 16.68
C SER A 605 9.76 -52.72 16.41
N GLY A 606 9.78 -53.80 15.63
CA GLY A 606 8.67 -54.74 15.51
C GLY A 606 7.51 -54.35 14.58
N ALA A 607 7.65 -53.29 13.77
CA ALA A 607 6.66 -52.94 12.75
C ALA A 607 6.97 -53.67 11.42
N GLY A 608 6.08 -54.56 11.00
CA GLY A 608 6.22 -55.37 9.80
C GLY A 608 6.36 -54.55 8.51
N ALA A 609 7.14 -55.08 7.58
CA ALA A 609 7.32 -54.57 6.23
C ALA A 609 6.05 -54.80 5.40
N GLU A 610 5.20 -53.78 5.28
CA GLU A 610 4.29 -53.61 4.14
C GLU A 610 3.88 -52.14 4.00
N GLY A 611 4.61 -51.43 3.12
CA GLY A 611 4.19 -50.22 2.39
C GLY A 611 4.11 -48.90 3.15
N MET A 612 5.13 -48.03 3.03
CA MET A 612 4.92 -46.65 2.52
C MET A 612 6.20 -45.85 2.25
N ASP A 613 5.96 -44.75 1.53
CA ASP A 613 6.78 -43.76 0.83
C ASP A 613 7.84 -43.02 1.69
N PRO A 614 9.05 -42.75 1.16
CA PRO A 614 10.12 -41.99 1.83
C PRO A 614 9.74 -40.58 2.33
N SER A 615 8.62 -40.01 1.87
CA SER A 615 8.16 -38.65 2.21
C SER A 615 7.59 -38.48 3.63
N GLN A 616 7.41 -39.54 4.43
CA GLN A 616 6.81 -39.44 5.77
C GLN A 616 7.73 -38.94 6.89
N PHE A 617 9.01 -38.65 6.63
CA PHE A 617 9.92 -38.07 7.64
C PHE A 617 9.78 -36.55 7.82
N GLN A 618 8.92 -35.88 7.06
CA GLN A 618 8.83 -34.41 7.03
C GLN A 618 7.80 -33.81 8.01
N GLN A 619 6.98 -34.62 8.68
CA GLN A 619 6.01 -34.17 9.69
C GLN A 619 6.34 -34.74 11.07
N GLY A 620 7.17 -34.03 11.82
CA GLY A 620 7.50 -34.40 13.20
C GLY A 620 8.09 -33.28 14.05
N ALA A 621 7.87 -32.01 13.65
CA ALA A 621 8.40 -30.84 14.36
C ALA A 621 7.32 -29.96 15.03
N ASP A 622 6.04 -30.31 14.93
CA ASP A 622 4.94 -29.55 15.56
C ASP A 622 3.97 -30.49 16.29
N ASP A 623 4.40 -31.09 17.41
CA ASP A 623 3.47 -31.30 18.53
C ASP A 623 4.24 -31.58 19.84
N ALA A 624 4.42 -30.53 20.64
CA ALA A 624 4.75 -30.67 22.05
C ALA A 624 4.11 -29.51 22.82
N GLY A 625 2.77 -29.51 22.89
CA GLY A 625 2.10 -28.47 23.68
C GLY A 625 0.58 -28.47 23.77
N SER A 626 -0.09 -29.59 24.08
CA SER A 626 -1.33 -29.49 24.89
C SER A 626 -1.74 -30.79 25.56
N ASN A 627 -2.07 -30.67 26.84
CA ASN A 627 -2.65 -31.72 27.67
C ASN A 627 -4.08 -32.04 27.23
N LYS A 628 -4.41 -33.34 27.32
CA LYS A 628 -5.76 -33.92 27.26
C LYS A 628 -6.82 -33.14 28.05
N ALA A 629 -8.00 -32.98 27.44
CA ALA A 629 -9.29 -33.05 28.13
C ALA A 629 -10.41 -33.52 27.16
N ASP A 630 -11.03 -34.63 27.55
CA ASP A 630 -12.27 -35.34 27.19
C ASP A 630 -13.19 -34.94 26.01
N ASP A 631 -13.59 -35.99 25.29
CA ASP A 631 -14.90 -36.35 24.69
C ASP A 631 -15.91 -35.24 24.34
N ASP A 632 -16.34 -35.20 23.07
CA ASP A 632 -17.61 -35.80 22.60
C ASP A 632 -17.84 -35.41 21.12
N VAL A 633 -17.74 -36.34 20.16
CA VAL A 633 -18.15 -36.09 18.77
C VAL A 633 -19.09 -37.20 18.30
N VAL A 634 -20.29 -36.77 17.98
CA VAL A 634 -21.42 -37.55 17.49
C VAL A 634 -21.16 -37.98 16.04
N ASP A 635 -21.25 -39.29 15.80
CA ASP A 635 -21.27 -39.89 14.46
C ASP A 635 -22.40 -39.33 13.60
N ALA A 636 -22.06 -38.82 12.42
CA ALA A 636 -23.01 -38.58 11.33
C ALA A 636 -22.55 -39.38 10.11
N GLU A 637 -23.24 -40.48 9.85
CA GLU A 637 -23.11 -41.30 8.64
C GLU A 637 -23.43 -40.48 7.39
N PHE A 638 -22.49 -40.43 6.43
CA PHE A 638 -22.73 -39.91 5.09
C PHE A 638 -22.99 -41.08 4.13
N THR A 639 -24.14 -41.06 3.47
CA THR A 639 -24.55 -42.04 2.45
C THR A 639 -24.18 -41.53 1.07
N GLU A 640 -23.40 -42.30 0.31
CA GLU A 640 -23.12 -42.06 -1.11
C GLU A 640 -24.41 -42.11 -1.93
N VAL A 641 -24.61 -41.14 -2.82
CA VAL A 641 -25.66 -41.16 -3.84
C VAL A 641 -25.01 -41.54 -5.17
N ASP A 642 -25.35 -42.72 -5.67
CA ASP A 642 -24.97 -43.23 -6.99
C ASP A 642 -25.50 -42.31 -8.11
N GLU A 643 -24.58 -41.81 -8.94
CA GLU A 643 -24.91 -41.22 -10.24
C GLU A 643 -25.22 -42.33 -11.25
N ASP A 644 -26.50 -42.68 -11.38
CA ASP A 644 -27.02 -43.29 -12.61
C ASP A 644 -28.56 -43.19 -12.67
N LYS A 645 -29.07 -42.11 -13.30
CA LYS A 645 -30.17 -42.12 -14.29
C LYS A 645 -30.76 -40.72 -14.55
N LYS A 646 -30.50 -40.27 -15.79
CA LYS A 646 -31.27 -39.34 -16.65
C LYS A 646 -31.38 -37.86 -16.29
#